data_AF-A0A3F2RLI0-F1
#
_entry.id   AF-A0A3F2RLI0-F1
#
_cell.length_a   1.000
_cell.length_b   1.000
_cell.length_c   1.000
_cell.angle_alpha   90.00
_cell.angle_beta   90.00
_cell.angle_gamma   90.00
#
_symmetry.space_group_name_H-M   'P 1'
#
loop_
_entity.id
_entity.type
_entity.pdbx_description
1 polymer ?
#
loop_
_entity_poly.entity_id
_entity_poly.type
_entity_poly.pdbx_seq_one_letter_code
_entity_poly.pdbx_strand_id
1 'polypeptide(L)'
;MNRLPSTQTPFCSARENTMTGDYGSLDNAKGGQTLPGEKSTAVPFTLAIVVIAVIVALLAIQFGAAVISAIVTVLVVLFVVSYLAFCCAAVPYSSSAVKIPVVAIKLQFKVFSLFGAYAARGFKPEFPQWTFGYELTNKVLRYTFEQYGHLLADKNAHLLRPPFEMHGKLILKSNSRKHGTVPEKLVANGMDHMWLRDPVKKEHRVVVIHFHGGGYTVSDPLQDVELANLTHTKLQQALKSQYQLDVSVDVLLANYRMAPQFLYPTAVNDCFDMYKYVLEHENISPDHVVFSGDSAGGEMTITNCMRLRDSTPELKPAAALCYSPFVDLAEKGGDEVTPHCCLAANWLDNAGATYLRSVDDPDAAFKVSPINKDLKNLPPTFLQFGTLERFYKQGLRFKAKADAQGVTNMELDLLENMVHDPVMLPTMVSPAAEGAISTAFIVLLAVKLFMIVLSVVIILLVIAYVLLFAGFCYAAYPFATSFVLVPYIAIKMQVKLISLLAAYVARGFKPTFPEWTLVYEITIAMMRYTFLDYGHIVADVNAHRLRPPFEMHGKFILKSNSHKHGTVPEKLVANGMEHMWLRDPVKKQHRVVVIHYHGGGYCISDPLQDVELANQTHTKLQQILKKKYQLDASIDVLLANYRMAPQFLYPTALNDCFDIYQYVLKHENISPDHVVFSGDSAGAEMSMTNCMRLRKESPELQPVAALCYSPVVDFSETDNDEKTPYCILAANFADNCLVTYLRDVTDPEERRLVSPINHSLKDLPPIFLQWGTLERFYEQGLRFKAKADAEGVTNMELDILENIVHDPVMFPTAVSPAAEKGIHHGCEFTARYLARVLSAKAKALR
;
A
#
# COMPACT_ATOMS: atom_id res chain seq x y z
N MET A 1 -52.99 34.73 -41.15
CA MET A 1 -53.58 33.71 -40.25
C MET A 1 -53.09 32.34 -40.72
N ASN A 2 -52.69 31.35 -39.93
CA ASN A 2 -52.23 31.24 -38.54
C ASN A 2 -51.84 29.74 -38.39
N ARG A 3 -50.68 29.48 -37.76
CA ARG A 3 -50.33 28.31 -36.89
C ARG A 3 -50.42 26.85 -37.38
N LEU A 4 -49.25 26.19 -37.38
CA LEU A 4 -48.80 24.93 -36.71
C LEU A 4 -49.83 23.85 -36.30
N PRO A 5 -49.45 22.55 -36.38
CA PRO A 5 -48.89 21.81 -35.21
C PRO A 5 -47.71 20.86 -35.58
N SER A 6 -46.62 20.71 -34.79
CA SER A 6 -46.38 19.91 -33.56
C SER A 6 -46.33 18.37 -33.71
N THR A 7 -45.10 17.85 -33.74
CA THR A 7 -44.53 16.64 -33.08
C THR A 7 -45.40 15.42 -32.77
N GLN A 8 -44.94 14.24 -33.25
CA GLN A 8 -44.77 13.02 -32.44
C GLN A 8 -43.82 12.02 -33.14
N THR A 9 -42.89 11.46 -32.35
CA THR A 9 -42.01 10.32 -32.65
C THR A 9 -42.82 9.02 -32.81
N PRO A 10 -42.27 7.97 -33.46
CA PRO A 10 -41.72 6.87 -32.65
C PRO A 10 -40.52 6.11 -33.25
N PHE A 11 -39.83 5.43 -32.33
CA PHE A 11 -38.91 4.28 -32.45
C PHE A 11 -38.99 3.43 -33.74
N CYS A 12 -37.83 3.04 -34.28
CA CYS A 12 -37.59 1.73 -34.90
C CYS A 12 -36.08 1.42 -34.99
N SER A 13 -35.58 0.55 -34.12
CA SER A 13 -35.09 -0.80 -34.42
C SER A 13 -33.79 -0.86 -35.23
N ALA A 14 -32.70 -1.20 -34.54
CA ALA A 14 -31.48 -1.71 -35.14
C ALA A 14 -31.81 -3.01 -35.92
N ARG A 15 -31.59 -2.98 -37.24
CA ARG A 15 -31.45 -4.18 -38.06
C ARG A 15 -29.97 -4.36 -38.37
N GLU A 16 -29.44 -5.47 -37.91
CA GLU A 16 -28.23 -6.09 -38.44
C GLU A 16 -28.38 -6.23 -39.95
N ASN A 17 -27.51 -5.56 -40.70
CA ASN A 17 -27.25 -5.87 -42.10
C ASN A 17 -25.79 -6.29 -42.20
N THR A 18 -25.61 -7.61 -42.17
CA THR A 18 -24.47 -8.30 -42.73
C THR A 18 -24.33 -7.93 -44.21
N MET A 19 -23.37 -7.06 -44.54
CA MET A 19 -22.80 -7.00 -45.89
C MET A 19 -21.35 -7.48 -45.84
N THR A 20 -21.19 -8.72 -46.25
CA THR A 20 -19.93 -9.31 -46.72
C THR A 20 -19.50 -8.58 -47.99
N GLY A 21 -18.59 -7.63 -47.86
CA GLY A 21 -17.86 -7.00 -48.96
C GLY A 21 -16.43 -7.49 -48.94
N ASP A 22 -16.13 -8.43 -49.81
CA ASP A 22 -14.81 -8.99 -50.10
C ASP A 22 -13.88 -7.89 -50.63
N TYR A 23 -12.86 -7.52 -49.86
CA TYR A 23 -11.73 -6.72 -50.33
C TYR A 23 -10.47 -7.57 -50.21
N GLY A 24 -10.06 -8.06 -51.37
CA GLY A 24 -8.97 -9.00 -51.56
C GLY A 24 -7.62 -8.53 -51.03
N SER A 25 -6.80 -9.53 -50.72
CA SER A 25 -5.44 -9.45 -50.24
C SER A 25 -4.53 -8.57 -51.12
N LEU A 26 -3.91 -7.56 -50.51
CA LEU A 26 -2.74 -6.85 -51.02
C LEU A 26 -1.50 -7.11 -50.16
N ASP A 27 -1.31 -8.36 -49.73
CA ASP A 27 -0.11 -8.84 -49.00
C ASP A 27 0.84 -9.63 -49.91
N ASN A 28 0.93 -9.26 -51.20
CA ASN A 28 1.93 -9.81 -52.11
C ASN A 28 2.53 -8.74 -53.01
N ALA A 29 3.50 -8.00 -52.46
CA ALA A 29 4.53 -7.34 -53.26
C ALA A 29 5.91 -7.65 -52.65
N LYS A 30 6.47 -8.79 -53.04
CA LYS A 30 7.92 -9.01 -53.01
C LYS A 30 8.54 -8.09 -54.06
N GLY A 31 9.25 -7.07 -53.60
CA GLY A 31 10.17 -6.27 -54.41
C GLY A 31 11.43 -6.03 -53.59
N GLY A 32 12.40 -6.93 -53.74
CA GLY A 32 13.68 -6.82 -53.04
C GLY A 32 14.54 -5.69 -53.62
N GLN A 33 14.85 -4.71 -52.78
CA GLN A 33 16.10 -3.97 -52.83
C GLN A 33 16.58 -3.74 -51.39
N THR A 34 17.52 -4.57 -50.97
CA THR A 34 18.30 -4.39 -49.75
C THR A 34 19.21 -3.17 -49.90
N LEU A 35 19.00 -2.14 -49.07
CA LEU A 35 20.00 -1.11 -48.83
C LEU A 35 21.23 -1.73 -48.14
N PRO A 36 22.46 -1.46 -48.59
CA PRO A 36 23.66 -2.03 -48.00
C PRO A 36 24.09 -1.22 -46.77
N GLY A 37 24.02 -1.80 -45.57
CA GLY A 37 24.69 -1.18 -44.41
C GLY A 37 24.13 -1.41 -43.01
N GLU A 38 23.52 -2.55 -42.68
CA GLU A 38 23.42 -2.96 -41.27
C GLU A 38 24.10 -4.30 -41.08
N LYS A 39 25.35 -4.25 -40.61
CA LYS A 39 26.01 -5.41 -40.03
C LYS A 39 25.19 -5.83 -38.80
N SER A 40 24.52 -6.96 -38.91
CA SER A 40 23.95 -7.72 -37.81
C SER A 40 25.00 -7.93 -36.71
N THR A 41 24.97 -7.11 -35.66
CA THR A 41 25.69 -7.35 -34.40
C THR A 41 24.80 -8.19 -33.48
N ALA A 42 24.57 -9.44 -33.89
CA ALA A 42 23.92 -10.45 -33.08
C ALA A 42 24.87 -11.00 -31.99
N VAL A 43 25.48 -10.11 -31.19
CA VAL A 43 26.03 -10.32 -29.84
C VAL A 43 26.13 -8.89 -29.25
N PRO A 44 25.33 -8.53 -28.21
CA PRO A 44 25.51 -9.13 -26.89
C PRO A 44 24.22 -9.21 -26.05
N PHE A 45 23.16 -9.85 -26.54
CA PHE A 45 22.05 -10.24 -25.65
C PHE A 45 22.55 -11.22 -24.56
N THR A 46 23.50 -12.08 -24.93
CA THR A 46 24.19 -13.00 -24.01
C THR A 46 25.11 -12.28 -23.02
N LEU A 47 25.84 -11.23 -23.43
CA LEU A 47 26.71 -10.48 -22.51
C LEU A 47 25.88 -9.66 -21.51
N ALA A 48 24.75 -9.07 -21.94
CA ALA A 48 23.85 -8.35 -21.04
C ALA A 48 23.24 -9.28 -19.99
N ILE A 49 22.83 -10.50 -20.39
CA ILE A 49 22.34 -11.53 -19.46
C ILE A 49 23.44 -11.96 -18.49
N VAL A 50 24.67 -12.15 -18.97
CA VAL A 50 25.81 -12.52 -18.11
C VAL A 50 26.16 -11.40 -17.14
N VAL A 51 26.17 -10.13 -17.58
CA VAL A 51 26.43 -8.97 -16.72
C VAL A 51 25.33 -8.80 -15.67
N ILE A 52 24.06 -8.97 -16.05
CA ILE A 52 22.93 -8.96 -15.10
C ILE A 52 23.06 -10.12 -14.10
N ALA A 53 23.38 -11.32 -14.57
CA ALA A 53 23.57 -12.49 -13.70
C ALA A 53 24.75 -12.29 -12.72
N VAL A 54 25.84 -11.66 -13.14
CA VAL A 54 26.99 -11.32 -12.29
C VAL A 54 26.64 -10.23 -11.28
N ILE A 55 25.91 -9.19 -11.68
CA ILE A 55 25.44 -8.14 -10.77
C ILE A 55 24.48 -8.73 -9.74
N VAL A 56 23.54 -9.59 -10.15
CA VAL A 56 22.63 -10.31 -9.26
C VAL A 56 23.43 -11.24 -8.32
N ALA A 57 24.43 -11.97 -8.81
CA ALA A 57 25.26 -12.81 -7.95
C ALA A 57 26.07 -12.01 -6.92
N LEU A 58 26.65 -10.87 -7.31
CA LEU A 58 27.40 -9.98 -6.42
C LEU A 58 26.50 -9.33 -5.37
N LEU A 59 25.30 -8.88 -5.76
CA LEU A 59 24.29 -8.39 -4.84
C LEU A 59 23.81 -9.51 -3.88
N ALA A 60 23.87 -10.79 -4.30
CA ALA A 60 23.39 -11.92 -3.50
C ALA A 60 24.36 -12.23 -2.38
N ILE A 61 25.65 -12.13 -2.71
CA ILE A 61 26.76 -12.29 -1.79
C ILE A 61 26.77 -11.14 -0.77
N GLN A 62 26.40 -9.93 -1.18
CA GLN A 62 26.49 -8.73 -0.34
C GLN A 62 25.24 -8.44 0.52
N PHE A 63 24.04 -8.81 0.06
CA PHE A 63 22.77 -8.48 0.73
C PHE A 63 21.87 -9.68 1.06
N GLY A 64 22.26 -10.90 0.66
CA GLY A 64 21.50 -12.13 0.90
C GLY A 64 20.36 -12.37 -0.11
N ALA A 65 20.03 -13.65 -0.36
CA ALA A 65 19.09 -14.07 -1.41
C ALA A 65 17.67 -13.48 -1.28
N ALA A 66 17.23 -13.15 -0.06
CA ALA A 66 15.92 -12.56 0.19
C ALA A 66 15.81 -11.11 -0.33
N VAL A 67 16.87 -10.32 -0.21
CA VAL A 67 16.90 -8.92 -0.67
C VAL A 67 16.88 -8.86 -2.20
N ILE A 68 17.53 -9.80 -2.87
CA ILE A 68 17.47 -9.92 -4.33
C ILE A 68 16.11 -10.36 -4.82
N SER A 69 15.49 -11.33 -4.15
CA SER A 69 14.13 -11.74 -4.50
C SER A 69 13.18 -10.54 -4.45
N ALA A 70 13.33 -9.66 -3.46
CA ALA A 70 12.60 -8.40 -3.39
C ALA A 70 12.93 -7.44 -4.55
N ILE A 71 14.22 -7.22 -4.86
CA ILE A 71 14.63 -6.32 -5.96
C ILE A 71 14.14 -6.83 -7.33
N VAL A 72 14.29 -8.13 -7.61
CA VAL A 72 13.82 -8.75 -8.86
C VAL A 72 12.30 -8.69 -8.95
N THR A 73 11.59 -8.95 -7.86
CA THR A 73 10.13 -8.81 -7.82
C THR A 73 9.70 -7.38 -8.14
N VAL A 74 10.38 -6.37 -7.58
CA VAL A 74 10.12 -4.95 -7.88
C VAL A 74 10.40 -4.64 -9.35
N LEU A 75 11.50 -5.14 -9.93
CA LEU A 75 11.82 -4.94 -11.35
C LEU A 75 10.80 -5.61 -12.29
N VAL A 76 10.30 -6.79 -11.95
CA VAL A 76 9.26 -7.48 -12.73
C VAL A 76 7.93 -6.72 -12.66
N VAL A 77 7.54 -6.27 -11.46
CA VAL A 77 6.34 -5.44 -11.29
C VAL A 77 6.46 -4.14 -12.09
N LEU A 78 7.63 -3.48 -12.04
CA LEU A 78 7.94 -2.29 -12.84
C LEU A 78 7.78 -2.55 -14.35
N PHE A 79 8.32 -3.66 -14.84
CA PHE A 79 8.21 -4.04 -16.24
C PHE A 79 6.74 -4.29 -16.65
N VAL A 80 5.97 -5.03 -15.84
CA VAL A 80 4.56 -5.33 -16.12
C VAL A 80 3.71 -4.07 -16.11
N VAL A 81 3.88 -3.19 -15.12
CA VAL A 81 3.12 -1.92 -15.03
C VAL A 81 3.48 -0.99 -16.18
N SER A 82 4.78 -0.87 -16.51
CA SER A 82 5.23 -0.09 -17.67
C SER A 82 4.63 -0.63 -18.96
N TYR A 83 4.66 -1.95 -19.15
CA TYR A 83 4.10 -2.61 -20.32
C TYR A 83 2.59 -2.37 -20.47
N LEU A 84 1.82 -2.46 -19.38
CA LEU A 84 0.39 -2.17 -19.40
C LEU A 84 0.09 -0.71 -19.79
N ALA A 85 0.89 0.24 -19.32
CA ALA A 85 0.74 1.64 -19.73
C ALA A 85 1.00 1.84 -21.23
N PHE A 86 2.04 1.19 -21.78
CA PHE A 86 2.28 1.18 -23.23
C PHE A 86 1.17 0.48 -24.01
N CYS A 87 0.53 -0.55 -23.46
CA CYS A 87 -0.66 -1.18 -24.06
C CYS A 87 -1.84 -0.22 -24.14
N CYS A 88 -2.10 0.57 -23.09
CA CYS A 88 -3.13 1.62 -23.15
C CYS A 88 -2.79 2.69 -24.19
N ALA A 89 -1.53 3.15 -24.23
CA ALA A 89 -1.07 4.12 -25.23
C ALA A 89 -1.11 3.56 -26.66
N ALA A 90 -0.94 2.25 -26.83
CA ALA A 90 -0.91 1.59 -28.15
C ALA A 90 -2.28 1.50 -28.84
N VAL A 91 -3.39 1.74 -28.13
CA VAL A 91 -4.76 1.55 -28.64
C VAL A 91 -5.03 2.33 -29.95
N PRO A 92 -4.76 3.65 -30.05
CA PRO A 92 -5.04 4.41 -31.27
C PRO A 92 -4.19 3.98 -32.47
N TYR A 93 -3.04 3.37 -32.20
CA TYR A 93 -2.05 2.98 -33.22
C TYR A 93 -2.26 1.55 -33.72
N SER A 94 -3.28 0.84 -33.22
CA SER A 94 -3.53 -0.56 -33.56
C SER A 94 -4.75 -0.73 -34.46
N SER A 95 -4.65 -1.62 -35.45
CA SER A 95 -5.78 -2.02 -36.30
C SER A 95 -6.71 -3.05 -35.63
N SER A 96 -6.25 -3.73 -34.58
CA SER A 96 -7.03 -4.70 -33.80
C SER A 96 -6.51 -4.86 -32.37
N ALA A 97 -7.33 -5.39 -31.46
CA ALA A 97 -6.93 -5.62 -30.07
C ALA A 97 -5.71 -6.56 -29.96
N VAL A 98 -5.59 -7.55 -30.85
CA VAL A 98 -4.51 -8.55 -30.86
C VAL A 98 -3.15 -7.91 -31.16
N LYS A 99 -3.11 -6.80 -31.91
CA LYS A 99 -1.86 -6.11 -32.27
C LYS A 99 -1.40 -5.10 -31.22
N ILE A 100 -2.24 -4.75 -30.23
CA ILE A 100 -1.91 -3.80 -29.15
C ILE A 100 -0.61 -4.19 -28.42
N PRO A 101 -0.43 -5.45 -27.96
CA PRO A 101 0.83 -5.92 -27.37
C PRO A 101 2.07 -5.62 -28.21
N VAL A 102 2.01 -5.83 -29.52
CA VAL A 102 3.16 -5.67 -30.43
C VAL A 102 3.47 -4.19 -30.64
N VAL A 103 2.43 -3.37 -30.81
CA VAL A 103 2.58 -1.91 -30.95
C VAL A 103 3.13 -1.30 -29.66
N ALA A 104 2.67 -1.76 -28.49
CA ALA A 104 3.18 -1.34 -27.19
C ALA A 104 4.69 -1.61 -27.05
N ILE A 105 5.13 -2.82 -27.41
CA ILE A 105 6.56 -3.18 -27.42
C ILE A 105 7.36 -2.26 -28.34
N LYS A 106 6.87 -2.02 -29.56
CA LYS A 106 7.55 -1.13 -30.53
C LYS A 106 7.68 0.31 -30.01
N LEU A 107 6.62 0.86 -29.42
CA LEU A 107 6.64 2.19 -28.81
C LEU A 107 7.62 2.26 -27.63
N GLN A 108 7.63 1.22 -26.79
CA GLN A 108 8.53 1.12 -25.65
C GLN A 108 10.00 1.08 -26.10
N PHE A 109 10.34 0.23 -27.08
CA PHE A 109 11.68 0.22 -27.68
C PHE A 109 12.03 1.55 -28.33
N LYS A 110 11.09 2.23 -28.99
CA LYS A 110 11.36 3.54 -29.58
C LYS A 110 11.72 4.57 -28.52
N VAL A 111 10.96 4.67 -27.43
CA VAL A 111 11.26 5.58 -26.31
C VAL A 111 12.63 5.29 -25.71
N PHE A 112 12.97 4.01 -25.48
CA PHE A 112 14.28 3.63 -24.97
C PHE A 112 15.42 3.96 -25.95
N SER A 113 15.22 3.74 -27.25
CA SER A 113 16.23 4.09 -28.26
C SER A 113 16.48 5.60 -28.32
N LEU A 114 15.42 6.41 -28.17
CA LEU A 114 15.52 7.87 -28.14
C LEU A 114 16.25 8.36 -26.89
N PHE A 115 15.97 7.75 -25.73
CA PHE A 115 16.72 8.03 -24.51
C PHE A 115 18.20 7.65 -24.64
N GLY A 116 18.50 6.49 -25.23
CA GLY A 116 19.86 6.05 -25.52
C GLY A 116 20.60 7.03 -26.44
N ALA A 117 19.94 7.52 -27.49
CA ALA A 117 20.51 8.54 -28.39
C ALA A 117 20.77 9.87 -27.66
N TYR A 118 19.87 10.31 -26.78
CA TYR A 118 20.06 11.50 -25.94
C TYR A 118 21.23 11.35 -24.97
N ALA A 119 21.36 10.18 -24.32
CA ALA A 119 22.49 9.87 -23.45
C ALA A 119 23.82 9.81 -24.21
N ALA A 120 23.83 9.23 -25.43
CA ALA A 120 25.01 9.18 -26.29
C ALA A 120 25.51 10.58 -26.70
N ARG A 121 24.63 11.58 -26.74
CA ARG A 121 24.98 13.00 -26.93
C ARG A 121 25.41 13.71 -25.64
N GLY A 122 25.61 12.98 -24.54
CA GLY A 122 25.96 13.55 -23.25
C GLY A 122 24.80 14.29 -22.59
N PHE A 123 23.58 13.76 -22.73
CA PHE A 123 22.34 14.38 -22.24
C PHE A 123 22.09 15.78 -22.83
N LYS A 124 22.45 15.95 -24.11
CA LYS A 124 22.20 17.17 -24.87
C LYS A 124 21.15 16.93 -25.96
N PRO A 125 20.18 17.84 -26.09
CA PRO A 125 19.19 17.78 -27.16
C PRO A 125 19.89 17.87 -28.52
N GLU A 126 19.22 17.37 -29.57
CA GLU A 126 19.73 17.44 -30.94
C GLU A 126 19.94 18.88 -31.43
N PHE A 127 19.07 19.80 -31.02
CA PHE A 127 19.21 21.23 -31.29
C PHE A 127 19.33 22.02 -29.98
N PRO A 128 20.21 23.04 -29.89
CA PRO A 128 20.51 23.75 -28.64
C PRO A 128 19.30 24.40 -27.98
N GLN A 129 18.36 24.89 -28.78
CA GLN A 129 17.15 25.50 -28.26
C GLN A 129 16.22 24.44 -27.66
N TRP A 130 16.13 23.21 -28.18
CA TRP A 130 15.15 22.21 -27.72
C TRP A 130 15.37 21.75 -26.28
N THR A 131 14.28 21.38 -25.58
CA THR A 131 14.37 20.56 -24.36
C THR A 131 14.35 19.08 -24.70
N PHE A 132 14.79 18.22 -23.77
CA PHE A 132 14.64 16.76 -23.94
C PHE A 132 13.17 16.34 -24.12
N GLY A 133 12.25 16.97 -23.37
CA GLY A 133 10.83 16.70 -23.51
C GLY A 133 10.30 17.01 -24.91
N TYR A 134 10.81 18.07 -25.54
CA TYR A 134 10.41 18.48 -26.88
C TYR A 134 10.93 17.52 -27.93
N GLU A 135 12.22 17.19 -27.85
CA GLU A 135 12.82 16.22 -28.74
C GLU A 135 12.09 14.88 -28.66
N LEU A 136 11.84 14.38 -27.45
CA LEU A 136 11.16 13.11 -27.23
C LEU A 136 9.74 13.14 -27.78
N THR A 137 8.96 14.19 -27.48
CA THR A 137 7.58 14.33 -27.95
C THR A 137 7.53 14.41 -29.47
N ASN A 138 8.34 15.27 -30.09
CA ASN A 138 8.42 15.42 -31.54
C ASN A 138 8.79 14.10 -32.23
N LYS A 139 9.80 13.38 -31.71
CA LYS A 139 10.27 12.12 -32.31
C LYS A 139 9.31 10.95 -32.11
N VAL A 140 8.60 10.90 -30.98
CA VAL A 140 7.53 9.92 -30.77
C VAL A 140 6.35 10.21 -31.70
N LEU A 141 5.91 11.47 -31.81
CA LEU A 141 4.85 11.88 -32.74
C LEU A 141 5.22 11.54 -34.18
N ARG A 142 6.42 11.92 -34.65
CA ARG A 142 6.98 11.53 -35.95
C ARG A 142 6.85 10.03 -36.16
N TYR A 143 7.38 9.23 -35.24
CA TYR A 143 7.35 7.77 -35.35
C TYR A 143 5.91 7.25 -35.45
N THR A 144 4.98 7.76 -34.64
CA THR A 144 3.59 7.31 -34.68
C THR A 144 2.86 7.73 -35.96
N PHE A 145 3.10 8.94 -36.46
CA PHE A 145 2.52 9.43 -37.71
C PHE A 145 3.10 8.73 -38.93
N GLU A 146 4.40 8.41 -38.91
CA GLU A 146 5.06 7.67 -39.97
C GLU A 146 4.56 6.22 -40.04
N GLN A 147 4.46 5.53 -38.91
CA GLN A 147 4.11 4.09 -38.89
C GLN A 147 2.60 3.85 -38.94
N TYR A 148 1.80 4.71 -38.31
CA TYR A 148 0.37 4.48 -38.07
C TYR A 148 -0.51 5.62 -38.60
N GLY A 149 0.03 6.57 -39.36
CA GLY A 149 -0.66 7.78 -39.83
C GLY A 149 -2.01 7.51 -40.50
N HIS A 150 -2.08 6.55 -41.42
CA HIS A 150 -3.32 6.12 -42.05
C HIS A 150 -4.46 5.74 -41.07
N LEU A 151 -4.16 5.16 -39.91
CA LEU A 151 -5.17 4.86 -38.88
C LEU A 151 -5.59 6.13 -38.14
N LEU A 152 -4.61 6.96 -37.78
CA LEU A 152 -4.80 8.16 -36.96
C LEU A 152 -5.47 9.30 -37.73
N ALA A 153 -5.45 9.26 -39.06
CA ALA A 153 -6.11 10.23 -39.93
C ALA A 153 -7.58 9.86 -40.24
N ASP A 154 -8.00 8.62 -39.99
CA ASP A 154 -9.33 8.14 -40.35
C ASP A 154 -9.93 7.28 -39.21
N LYS A 155 -9.91 5.95 -39.34
CA LYS A 155 -10.60 5.01 -38.44
C LYS A 155 -10.38 5.28 -36.94
N ASN A 156 -9.15 5.57 -36.54
CA ASN A 156 -8.75 5.74 -35.14
C ASN A 156 -8.57 7.21 -34.72
N ALA A 157 -8.85 8.18 -35.60
CA ALA A 157 -8.66 9.61 -35.31
C ALA A 157 -9.40 10.05 -34.03
N HIS A 158 -10.63 9.57 -33.85
CA HIS A 158 -11.45 9.85 -32.67
C HIS A 158 -10.85 9.37 -31.35
N LEU A 159 -9.95 8.37 -31.36
CA LEU A 159 -9.29 7.86 -30.15
C LEU A 159 -8.20 8.78 -29.64
N LEU A 160 -7.71 9.71 -30.47
CA LEU A 160 -6.72 10.70 -30.07
C LEU A 160 -7.34 11.98 -29.46
N ARG A 161 -8.62 12.27 -29.71
CA ARG A 161 -9.28 13.48 -29.21
C ARG A 161 -9.40 13.53 -27.67
N PRO A 162 -9.86 12.46 -26.97
CA PRO A 162 -9.96 12.49 -25.51
C PRO A 162 -8.61 12.67 -24.79
N PRO A 163 -7.49 12.07 -25.23
CA PRO A 163 -6.17 12.40 -24.70
C PRO A 163 -5.80 13.90 -24.81
N PHE A 164 -6.10 14.55 -25.92
CA PHE A 164 -5.85 15.99 -26.09
C PHE A 164 -6.74 16.84 -25.16
N GLU A 165 -8.03 16.52 -25.07
CA GLU A 165 -8.97 17.16 -24.14
C GLU A 165 -8.51 17.00 -22.68
N MET A 166 -8.11 15.78 -22.29
CA MET A 166 -7.64 15.48 -20.94
C MET A 166 -6.38 16.30 -20.59
N HIS A 167 -5.44 16.41 -21.52
CA HIS A 167 -4.26 17.25 -21.32
C HIS A 167 -4.64 18.70 -21.04
N GLY A 168 -5.49 19.27 -21.89
CA GLY A 168 -6.00 20.63 -21.72
C GLY A 168 -6.71 20.84 -20.38
N LYS A 169 -7.60 19.93 -19.98
CA LYS A 169 -8.28 19.97 -18.67
C LYS A 169 -7.32 19.97 -17.48
N LEU A 170 -6.22 19.21 -17.56
CA LEU A 170 -5.23 19.11 -16.49
C LEU A 170 -4.46 20.42 -16.28
N ILE A 171 -4.20 21.17 -17.34
CA ILE A 171 -3.46 22.44 -17.27
C ILE A 171 -4.37 23.68 -17.19
N LEU A 172 -5.65 23.56 -17.55
CA LEU A 172 -6.59 24.70 -17.68
C LEU A 172 -6.59 25.61 -16.46
N LYS A 173 -6.80 25.06 -15.27
CA LYS A 173 -6.94 25.86 -14.04
C LYS A 173 -5.62 26.52 -13.63
N SER A 174 -4.50 25.80 -13.72
CA SER A 174 -3.19 26.32 -13.30
C SER A 174 -2.66 27.36 -14.28
N ASN A 175 -2.80 27.12 -15.58
CA ASN A 175 -2.39 28.03 -16.63
C ASN A 175 -3.26 29.31 -16.63
N SER A 176 -4.58 29.19 -16.50
CA SER A 176 -5.46 30.35 -16.40
C SER A 176 -5.16 31.21 -15.18
N ARG A 177 -4.86 30.58 -14.03
CA ARG A 177 -4.41 31.32 -12.84
C ARG A 177 -3.08 32.06 -13.06
N LYS A 178 -2.12 31.45 -13.77
CA LYS A 178 -0.83 32.08 -14.11
C LYS A 178 -1.03 33.33 -14.98
N HIS A 179 -2.01 33.29 -15.88
CA HIS A 179 -2.28 34.34 -16.85
C HIS A 179 -3.40 35.30 -16.45
N GLY A 180 -4.06 35.06 -15.31
CA GLY A 180 -5.11 35.93 -14.78
C GLY A 180 -6.47 35.77 -15.46
N THR A 181 -6.70 34.70 -16.20
CA THR A 181 -7.97 34.45 -16.90
C THR A 181 -8.93 33.56 -16.11
N VAL A 182 -10.22 33.64 -16.44
CA VAL A 182 -11.28 32.79 -15.87
C VAL A 182 -11.84 31.88 -16.96
N PRO A 183 -11.63 30.55 -16.86
CA PRO A 183 -12.25 29.59 -17.76
C PRO A 183 -13.78 29.56 -17.62
N GLU A 184 -14.48 29.68 -18.73
CA GLU A 184 -15.94 29.61 -18.79
C GLU A 184 -16.37 28.70 -19.95
N LYS A 185 -17.09 27.62 -19.62
CA LYS A 185 -17.61 26.70 -20.63
C LYS A 185 -18.76 27.36 -21.40
N LEU A 186 -18.70 27.31 -22.73
CA LEU A 186 -19.77 27.75 -23.62
C LEU A 186 -20.31 26.54 -24.41
N VAL A 187 -21.63 26.39 -24.47
CA VAL A 187 -22.28 25.44 -25.37
C VAL A 187 -23.00 26.21 -26.46
N ALA A 188 -22.50 26.13 -27.69
CA ALA A 188 -23.05 26.84 -28.85
C ALA A 188 -22.95 25.94 -30.09
N ASN A 189 -23.88 26.09 -31.04
CA ASN A 189 -23.93 25.29 -32.27
C ASN A 189 -23.83 23.75 -32.04
N GLY A 190 -24.29 23.27 -30.88
CA GLY A 190 -24.24 21.86 -30.49
C GLY A 190 -22.87 21.34 -30.04
N MET A 191 -21.89 22.22 -29.80
CA MET A 191 -20.53 21.88 -29.41
C MET A 191 -20.11 22.57 -28.10
N ASP A 192 -19.13 21.98 -27.44
CA ASP A 192 -18.49 22.55 -26.25
C ASP A 192 -17.29 23.42 -26.66
N HIS A 193 -17.33 24.69 -26.29
CA HIS A 193 -16.27 25.69 -26.46
C HIS A 193 -15.77 26.15 -25.09
N MET A 194 -14.61 26.84 -25.06
CA MET A 194 -14.03 27.35 -23.81
C MET A 194 -13.63 28.82 -23.95
N TRP A 195 -14.26 29.67 -23.15
CA TRP A 195 -13.80 31.04 -22.94
C TRP A 195 -12.67 31.06 -21.91
N LEU A 196 -11.66 31.88 -22.17
CA LEU A 196 -10.69 32.36 -21.21
C LEU A 196 -10.95 33.86 -21.05
N ARG A 197 -11.74 34.22 -20.03
CA ARG A 197 -12.21 35.59 -19.79
C ARG A 197 -11.19 36.41 -19.02
N ASP A 198 -11.05 37.68 -19.38
CA ASP A 198 -10.50 38.68 -18.46
C ASP A 198 -11.50 38.89 -17.30
N PRO A 199 -11.09 38.70 -16.02
CA PRO A 199 -11.98 38.92 -14.88
C PRO A 199 -12.40 40.38 -14.74
N VAL A 200 -11.67 41.33 -15.33
CA VAL A 200 -11.95 42.76 -15.25
C VAL A 200 -12.44 43.25 -16.60
N LYS A 201 -13.75 43.49 -16.72
CA LYS A 201 -14.32 44.16 -17.90
C LYS A 201 -13.88 45.62 -17.91
N LYS A 202 -13.14 46.02 -18.94
CA LYS A 202 -12.70 47.41 -19.17
C LYS A 202 -13.62 48.09 -20.19
N GLU A 203 -13.44 49.39 -20.35
CA GLU A 203 -14.19 50.21 -21.33
C GLU A 203 -14.02 49.67 -22.76
N HIS A 204 -12.80 49.25 -23.10
CA HIS A 204 -12.48 48.66 -24.39
C HIS A 204 -12.22 47.16 -24.25
N ARG A 205 -12.81 46.38 -25.15
CA ARG A 205 -12.76 44.92 -25.15
C ARG A 205 -12.39 44.38 -26.53
N VAL A 206 -11.45 43.44 -26.55
CA VAL A 206 -11.04 42.68 -27.74
C VAL A 206 -11.40 41.21 -27.52
N VAL A 207 -11.94 40.55 -28.54
CA VAL A 207 -12.20 39.11 -28.52
C VAL A 207 -11.32 38.42 -29.55
N VAL A 208 -10.58 37.41 -29.11
CA VAL A 208 -9.82 36.52 -29.98
C VAL A 208 -10.60 35.22 -30.13
N ILE A 209 -10.94 34.81 -31.35
CA ILE A 209 -11.50 33.49 -31.62
C ILE A 209 -10.38 32.61 -32.17
N HIS A 210 -10.00 31.58 -31.41
CA HIS A 210 -8.93 30.67 -31.75
C HIS A 210 -9.48 29.34 -32.27
N PHE A 211 -9.06 28.94 -33.46
CA PHE A 211 -9.38 27.65 -34.10
C PHE A 211 -8.18 26.71 -33.99
N HIS A 212 -8.36 25.57 -33.35
CA HIS A 212 -7.29 24.61 -33.08
C HIS A 212 -6.85 23.83 -34.33
N GLY A 213 -5.60 23.32 -34.34
CA GLY A 213 -5.06 22.44 -35.35
C GLY A 213 -5.52 20.98 -35.26
N GLY A 214 -4.65 20.05 -35.71
CA GLY A 214 -4.95 18.61 -35.71
C GLY A 214 -5.35 18.03 -37.07
N GLY A 215 -5.03 18.72 -38.18
CA GLY A 215 -5.23 18.18 -39.53
C GLY A 215 -6.68 17.82 -39.84
N TYR A 216 -7.63 18.55 -39.26
CA TYR A 216 -9.08 18.34 -39.38
C TYR A 216 -9.62 17.02 -38.81
N THR A 217 -8.78 16.17 -38.20
CA THR A 217 -9.12 14.78 -37.86
C THR A 217 -8.97 14.46 -36.37
N VAL A 218 -7.96 15.04 -35.73
CA VAL A 218 -7.60 14.85 -34.31
C VAL A 218 -7.55 16.20 -33.57
N SER A 219 -7.16 16.21 -32.30
CA SER A 219 -7.11 17.39 -31.39
C SER A 219 -8.42 17.67 -30.65
N ASP A 220 -8.38 18.69 -29.79
CA ASP A 220 -9.44 19.26 -28.97
C ASP A 220 -9.10 20.74 -28.69
N PRO A 221 -10.07 21.68 -28.65
CA PRO A 221 -9.81 23.10 -28.37
C PRO A 221 -9.02 23.35 -27.09
N LEU A 222 -9.13 22.50 -26.07
CA LEU A 222 -8.40 22.68 -24.81
C LEU A 222 -6.90 22.39 -24.95
N GLN A 223 -6.45 21.80 -26.05
CA GLN A 223 -5.03 21.60 -26.34
C GLN A 223 -4.27 22.94 -26.37
N ASP A 224 -4.92 24.01 -26.87
CA ASP A 224 -4.27 25.31 -27.10
C ASP A 224 -4.52 26.32 -25.97
N VAL A 225 -4.90 25.85 -24.78
CA VAL A 225 -5.12 26.68 -23.58
C VAL A 225 -3.92 27.57 -23.28
N GLU A 226 -2.71 27.03 -23.41
CA GLU A 226 -1.50 27.80 -23.11
C GLU A 226 -1.25 28.90 -24.14
N LEU A 227 -1.41 28.59 -25.44
CA LEU A 227 -1.33 29.60 -26.50
C LEU A 227 -2.39 30.68 -26.30
N ALA A 228 -3.64 30.29 -26.03
CA ALA A 228 -4.73 31.23 -25.79
C ALA A 228 -4.48 32.15 -24.59
N ASN A 229 -3.99 31.62 -23.47
CA ASN A 229 -3.62 32.42 -22.30
C ASN A 229 -2.41 33.33 -22.54
N LEU A 230 -1.42 32.87 -23.32
CA LEU A 230 -0.31 33.71 -23.75
C LEU A 230 -0.79 34.84 -24.65
N THR A 231 -1.67 34.56 -25.61
CA THR A 231 -2.29 35.56 -26.48
C THR A 231 -3.05 36.58 -25.66
N HIS A 232 -3.85 36.16 -24.67
CA HIS A 232 -4.50 37.06 -23.72
C HIS A 232 -3.51 38.04 -23.08
N THR A 233 -2.48 37.53 -22.39
CA THR A 233 -1.54 38.37 -21.63
C THR A 233 -0.68 39.24 -22.54
N LYS A 234 -0.16 38.68 -23.65
CA LYS A 234 0.77 39.39 -24.55
C LYS A 234 0.07 40.47 -25.36
N LEU A 235 -1.16 40.21 -25.83
CA LEU A 235 -1.93 41.21 -26.55
C LEU A 235 -2.31 42.38 -25.62
N GLN A 236 -2.79 42.08 -24.41
CA GLN A 236 -3.07 43.10 -23.41
C GLN A 236 -1.82 43.93 -23.06
N GLN A 237 -0.67 43.26 -22.86
CA GLN A 237 0.60 43.93 -22.57
C GLN A 237 1.07 44.82 -23.74
N ALA A 238 0.95 44.35 -24.98
CA ALA A 238 1.36 45.10 -26.16
C ALA A 238 0.48 46.35 -26.36
N LEU A 239 -0.85 46.20 -26.27
CA LEU A 239 -1.79 47.30 -26.40
C LEU A 239 -1.59 48.37 -25.31
N LYS A 240 -1.33 47.93 -24.07
CA LYS A 240 -1.03 48.84 -22.96
C LYS A 240 0.32 49.52 -23.10
N SER A 241 1.38 48.77 -23.41
CA SER A 241 2.75 49.32 -23.41
C SER A 241 3.05 50.18 -24.63
N GLN A 242 2.59 49.79 -25.82
CA GLN A 242 2.88 50.48 -27.07
C GLN A 242 1.87 51.58 -27.38
N TYR A 243 0.59 51.37 -27.04
CA TYR A 243 -0.51 52.27 -27.44
C TYR A 243 -1.25 52.91 -26.27
N GLN A 244 -0.86 52.62 -25.02
CA GLN A 244 -1.51 53.12 -23.80
C GLN A 244 -3.01 52.81 -23.72
N LEU A 245 -3.45 51.76 -24.42
CA LEU A 245 -4.83 51.29 -24.41
C LEU A 245 -5.00 50.20 -23.35
N ASP A 246 -5.81 50.50 -22.32
CA ASP A 246 -6.14 49.53 -21.28
C ASP A 246 -7.38 48.73 -21.69
N VAL A 247 -7.15 47.60 -22.36
CA VAL A 247 -8.21 46.72 -22.89
C VAL A 247 -8.39 45.46 -22.04
N SER A 248 -9.60 44.92 -22.01
CA SER A 248 -9.85 43.53 -21.61
C SER A 248 -9.75 42.64 -22.86
N VAL A 249 -9.00 41.54 -22.79
CA VAL A 249 -8.86 40.58 -23.90
C VAL A 249 -9.53 39.28 -23.49
N ASP A 250 -10.56 38.85 -24.21
CA ASP A 250 -11.13 37.51 -24.02
C ASP A 250 -10.69 36.61 -25.17
N VAL A 251 -10.38 35.34 -24.86
CA VAL A 251 -10.02 34.36 -25.89
C VAL A 251 -11.02 33.21 -25.86
N LEU A 252 -11.66 32.95 -27.00
CA LEU A 252 -12.53 31.80 -27.21
C LEU A 252 -11.75 30.69 -27.92
N LEU A 253 -11.55 29.57 -27.25
CA LEU A 253 -11.13 28.32 -27.88
C LEU A 253 -12.35 27.70 -28.55
N ALA A 254 -12.44 27.87 -29.87
CA ALA A 254 -13.57 27.43 -30.66
C ALA A 254 -13.39 25.98 -31.13
N ASN A 255 -14.36 25.13 -30.78
CA ASN A 255 -14.46 23.77 -31.26
C ASN A 255 -15.14 23.72 -32.64
N TYR A 256 -14.83 22.70 -33.42
CA TYR A 256 -15.45 22.42 -34.71
C TYR A 256 -15.55 20.92 -34.95
N ARG A 257 -16.50 20.50 -35.78
CA ARG A 257 -16.68 19.09 -36.11
C ARG A 257 -15.60 18.60 -37.09
N MET A 258 -15.02 17.44 -36.76
CA MET A 258 -13.85 16.89 -37.44
C MET A 258 -14.15 15.63 -38.28
N ALA A 259 -13.31 15.39 -39.27
CA ALA A 259 -13.28 14.18 -40.07
C ALA A 259 -12.77 12.98 -39.22
N PRO A 260 -13.14 11.73 -39.53
CA PRO A 260 -13.93 11.29 -40.68
C PRO A 260 -15.46 11.44 -40.54
N GLN A 261 -15.97 11.81 -39.35
CA GLN A 261 -17.40 11.89 -39.11
C GLN A 261 -18.04 13.09 -39.84
N PHE A 262 -17.31 14.19 -39.91
CA PHE A 262 -17.76 15.42 -40.55
C PHE A 262 -16.70 15.90 -41.54
N LEU A 263 -17.03 15.82 -42.83
CA LEU A 263 -16.12 16.10 -43.93
C LEU A 263 -16.19 17.57 -44.35
N TYR A 264 -15.28 18.02 -45.22
CA TYR A 264 -15.34 19.35 -45.82
C TYR A 264 -16.74 19.61 -46.43
N PRO A 265 -17.33 20.81 -46.25
CA PRO A 265 -16.80 22.02 -45.61
C PRO A 265 -17.22 22.21 -44.14
N THR A 266 -17.59 21.14 -43.42
CA THR A 266 -18.24 21.25 -42.10
C THR A 266 -17.43 22.07 -41.09
N ALA A 267 -16.15 21.77 -40.92
CA ALA A 267 -15.27 22.46 -39.96
C ALA A 267 -15.20 23.98 -40.22
N VAL A 268 -14.99 24.38 -41.47
CA VAL A 268 -14.94 25.80 -41.87
C VAL A 268 -16.27 26.51 -41.60
N ASN A 269 -17.39 25.83 -41.87
CA ASN A 269 -18.72 26.36 -41.58
C ASN A 269 -18.95 26.52 -40.08
N ASP A 270 -18.56 25.54 -39.26
CA ASP A 270 -18.67 25.62 -37.80
C ASP A 270 -17.90 26.82 -37.24
N CYS A 271 -16.67 27.04 -37.72
CA CYS A 271 -15.86 28.20 -37.35
C CYS A 271 -16.53 29.54 -37.73
N PHE A 272 -17.14 29.60 -38.92
CA PHE A 272 -17.88 30.77 -39.38
C PHE A 272 -19.15 31.05 -38.57
N ASP A 273 -19.91 30.01 -38.26
CA ASP A 273 -21.14 30.11 -37.46
C ASP A 273 -20.82 30.50 -36.01
N MET A 274 -19.69 30.04 -35.47
CA MET A 274 -19.20 30.46 -34.16
C MET A 274 -18.81 31.95 -34.16
N TYR A 275 -18.18 32.46 -35.22
CA TYR A 275 -17.90 33.89 -35.32
C TYR A 275 -19.17 34.74 -35.29
N LYS A 276 -20.17 34.39 -36.10
CA LYS A 276 -21.47 35.08 -36.09
C LYS A 276 -22.13 35.02 -34.72
N TYR A 277 -22.12 33.86 -34.09
CA TYR A 277 -22.64 33.69 -32.74
C TYR A 277 -21.98 34.66 -31.77
N VAL A 278 -20.65 34.80 -31.81
CA VAL A 278 -19.91 35.75 -30.95
C VAL A 278 -20.33 37.19 -31.21
N LEU A 279 -20.41 37.63 -32.47
CA LEU A 279 -20.83 39.00 -32.79
C LEU A 279 -22.22 39.31 -32.20
N GLU A 280 -23.18 38.40 -32.41
CA GLU A 280 -24.57 38.57 -31.98
C GLU A 280 -24.74 38.48 -30.45
N HIS A 281 -24.16 37.46 -29.81
CA HIS A 281 -24.41 37.15 -28.40
C HIS A 281 -23.51 37.93 -27.44
N GLU A 282 -22.28 38.26 -27.86
CA GLU A 282 -21.37 39.09 -27.07
C GLU A 282 -21.57 40.59 -27.36
N ASN A 283 -22.44 40.92 -28.33
CA ASN A 283 -22.70 42.28 -28.81
C ASN A 283 -21.41 43.05 -29.08
N ILE A 284 -20.52 42.44 -29.87
CA ILE A 284 -19.19 42.97 -30.17
C ILE A 284 -19.08 43.31 -31.66
N SER A 285 -18.46 44.45 -31.96
CA SER A 285 -18.24 44.90 -33.33
C SER A 285 -17.15 44.06 -34.02
N PRO A 286 -17.25 43.76 -35.33
CA PRO A 286 -16.24 43.01 -36.08
C PRO A 286 -14.81 43.53 -35.95
N ASP A 287 -14.64 44.85 -35.87
CA ASP A 287 -13.36 45.54 -35.71
C ASP A 287 -12.72 45.40 -34.32
N HIS A 288 -13.40 44.72 -33.39
CA HIS A 288 -12.87 44.32 -32.08
C HIS A 288 -12.62 42.80 -31.98
N VAL A 289 -12.78 42.06 -33.09
CA VAL A 289 -12.55 40.61 -33.14
C VAL A 289 -11.27 40.29 -33.90
N VAL A 290 -10.44 39.43 -33.33
CA VAL A 290 -9.24 38.88 -33.96
C VAL A 290 -9.47 37.39 -34.21
N PHE A 291 -9.22 36.93 -35.43
CA PHE A 291 -9.13 35.48 -35.67
C PHE A 291 -7.74 34.99 -35.34
N SER A 292 -7.68 33.78 -34.80
CA SER A 292 -6.43 33.08 -34.52
C SER A 292 -6.57 31.60 -34.85
N GLY A 293 -5.50 30.96 -35.27
CA GLY A 293 -5.49 29.51 -35.39
C GLY A 293 -4.12 28.96 -35.77
N ASP A 294 -3.90 27.69 -35.44
CA ASP A 294 -2.69 26.93 -35.73
C ASP A 294 -2.96 25.83 -36.77
N SER A 295 -1.97 25.50 -37.61
CA SER A 295 -2.04 24.36 -38.53
C SER A 295 -3.31 24.36 -39.42
N ALA A 296 -4.20 23.38 -39.25
CA ALA A 296 -5.51 23.33 -39.89
C ALA A 296 -6.45 24.47 -39.47
N GLY A 297 -6.44 24.89 -38.19
CA GLY A 297 -7.18 26.05 -37.71
C GLY A 297 -6.62 27.38 -38.25
N GLY A 298 -5.32 27.45 -38.51
CA GLY A 298 -4.68 28.57 -39.21
C GLY A 298 -5.12 28.66 -40.67
N GLU A 299 -5.30 27.53 -41.36
CA GLU A 299 -5.94 27.49 -42.68
C GLU A 299 -7.37 28.02 -42.62
N MET A 300 -8.18 27.52 -41.68
CA MET A 300 -9.58 27.93 -41.55
C MET A 300 -9.74 29.40 -41.17
N THR A 301 -8.77 29.97 -40.44
CA THR A 301 -8.67 31.40 -40.17
C THR A 301 -8.58 32.19 -41.47
N ILE A 302 -7.64 31.82 -42.34
CA ILE A 302 -7.42 32.49 -43.64
C ILE A 302 -8.65 32.30 -44.54
N THR A 303 -9.19 31.09 -44.62
CA THR A 303 -10.35 30.76 -45.45
C THR A 303 -11.61 31.52 -45.01
N ASN A 304 -11.86 31.68 -43.70
CA ASN A 304 -12.98 32.49 -43.21
C ASN A 304 -12.76 33.99 -43.44
N CYS A 305 -11.53 34.50 -43.36
CA CYS A 305 -11.22 35.87 -43.77
C CYS A 305 -11.51 36.11 -45.27
N MET A 306 -11.15 35.16 -46.14
CA MET A 306 -11.49 35.21 -47.57
C MET A 306 -13.01 35.17 -47.78
N ARG A 307 -13.71 34.27 -47.10
CA ARG A 307 -15.18 34.17 -47.15
C ARG A 307 -15.85 35.48 -46.76
N LEU A 308 -15.42 36.12 -45.67
CA LEU A 308 -15.95 37.40 -45.21
C LEU A 308 -15.67 38.52 -46.22
N ARG A 309 -14.43 38.61 -46.75
CA ARG A 309 -14.09 39.56 -47.82
C ARG A 309 -14.98 39.40 -49.04
N ASP A 310 -15.28 38.18 -49.45
CA ASP A 310 -16.00 37.91 -50.69
C ASP A 310 -17.53 38.02 -50.55
N SER A 311 -18.07 37.80 -49.35
CA SER A 311 -19.53 37.72 -49.13
C SER A 311 -20.12 38.80 -48.23
N THR A 312 -19.40 39.26 -47.20
CA THR A 312 -19.89 40.22 -46.20
C THR A 312 -18.72 41.08 -45.66
N PRO A 313 -18.15 41.99 -46.48
CA PRO A 313 -16.94 42.76 -46.12
C PRO A 313 -17.08 43.60 -44.85
N GLU A 314 -18.30 44.01 -44.51
CA GLU A 314 -18.64 44.76 -43.29
C GLU A 314 -18.46 43.94 -42.00
N LEU A 315 -18.40 42.61 -42.10
CA LEU A 315 -18.14 41.70 -40.99
C LEU A 315 -16.68 41.22 -40.96
N LYS A 316 -15.76 42.00 -41.54
CA LYS A 316 -14.34 41.65 -41.55
C LYS A 316 -13.73 41.82 -40.14
N PRO A 317 -12.97 40.83 -39.62
CA PRO A 317 -12.30 40.95 -38.33
C PRO A 317 -11.15 41.96 -38.38
N ALA A 318 -10.72 42.42 -37.21
CA ALA A 318 -9.64 43.39 -37.04
C ALA A 318 -8.28 42.87 -37.54
N ALA A 319 -7.98 41.59 -37.28
CA ALA A 319 -6.71 40.95 -37.65
C ALA A 319 -6.85 39.41 -37.68
N ALA A 320 -5.84 38.75 -38.25
CA ALA A 320 -5.70 37.29 -38.28
C ALA A 320 -4.31 36.85 -37.79
N LEU A 321 -4.24 35.98 -36.79
CA LEU A 321 -3.02 35.41 -36.21
C LEU A 321 -2.90 33.92 -36.61
N CYS A 322 -2.06 33.60 -37.58
CA CYS A 322 -1.95 32.26 -38.14
C CYS A 322 -0.59 31.63 -37.81
N TYR A 323 -0.62 30.54 -37.04
CA TYR A 323 0.57 29.77 -36.66
C TYR A 323 0.68 28.52 -37.52
N SER A 324 1.81 28.36 -38.22
CA SER A 324 2.07 27.24 -39.14
C SER A 324 0.88 26.85 -40.05
N PRO A 325 0.16 27.79 -40.70
CA PRO A 325 -1.09 27.48 -41.39
C PRO A 325 -0.90 26.52 -42.58
N PHE A 326 -1.82 25.56 -42.74
CA PHE A 326 -1.81 24.58 -43.83
C PHE A 326 -2.36 25.15 -45.14
N VAL A 327 -1.60 26.04 -45.79
CA VAL A 327 -2.07 26.85 -46.94
C VAL A 327 -2.12 26.13 -48.29
N ASP A 328 -1.51 24.95 -48.43
CA ASP A 328 -1.43 24.16 -49.67
C ASP A 328 -1.80 22.68 -49.43
N LEU A 329 -3.10 22.37 -49.42
CA LEU A 329 -3.63 21.01 -49.19
C LEU A 329 -3.31 20.05 -50.35
N ALA A 330 -2.85 20.55 -51.50
CA ALA A 330 -2.47 19.74 -52.65
C ALA A 330 -1.05 19.16 -52.53
N GLU A 331 -0.20 19.73 -51.66
CA GLU A 331 1.17 19.24 -51.44
C GLU A 331 1.15 17.86 -50.72
N LYS A 332 1.94 16.90 -51.24
CA LYS A 332 2.05 15.51 -50.75
C LYS A 332 3.51 15.10 -50.59
N GLY A 333 3.79 14.12 -49.71
CA GLY A 333 5.15 13.64 -49.45
C GLY A 333 6.10 14.67 -48.81
N GLY A 334 7.41 14.47 -48.93
CA GLY A 334 8.42 15.43 -48.43
C GLY A 334 9.12 15.07 -47.12
N ASP A 335 8.97 13.83 -46.64
CA ASP A 335 9.61 13.35 -45.40
C ASP A 335 11.14 13.39 -45.46
N GLU A 336 11.73 13.17 -46.65
CA GLU A 336 13.18 13.24 -46.90
C GLU A 336 13.73 14.67 -46.77
N VAL A 337 12.91 15.66 -47.10
CA VAL A 337 13.29 17.07 -47.10
C VAL A 337 13.11 17.70 -45.72
N THR A 338 12.23 17.11 -44.89
CA THR A 338 11.91 17.61 -43.54
C THR A 338 12.01 16.49 -42.50
N PRO A 339 13.18 15.85 -42.31
CA PRO A 339 13.33 14.65 -41.49
C PRO A 339 13.03 14.87 -39.99
N HIS A 340 13.09 16.12 -39.52
CA HIS A 340 12.86 16.48 -38.12
C HIS A 340 11.40 16.87 -37.81
N CYS A 341 10.56 17.12 -38.81
CA CYS A 341 9.18 17.56 -38.62
C CYS A 341 8.31 16.41 -38.10
N CYS A 342 7.49 16.59 -37.06
CA CYS A 342 6.58 15.54 -36.61
C CYS A 342 5.59 15.09 -37.70
N LEU A 343 5.17 15.98 -38.60
CA LEU A 343 4.16 15.73 -39.63
C LEU A 343 4.63 14.82 -40.78
N ALA A 344 4.74 13.52 -40.51
CA ALA A 344 5.06 12.52 -41.52
C ALA A 344 4.00 12.46 -42.65
N ALA A 345 4.44 12.18 -43.88
CA ALA A 345 3.61 12.04 -45.09
C ALA A 345 2.41 11.11 -44.87
N ASN A 346 2.65 9.94 -44.28
CA ASN A 346 1.61 8.95 -44.02
C ASN A 346 0.44 9.50 -43.19
N TRP A 347 0.66 10.42 -42.25
CA TRP A 347 -0.46 11.00 -41.51
C TRP A 347 -1.11 12.16 -42.25
N LEU A 348 -0.32 13.17 -42.64
CA LEU A 348 -0.87 14.41 -43.21
C LEU A 348 -1.61 14.18 -44.54
N ASP A 349 -1.06 13.33 -45.40
CA ASP A 349 -1.62 13.09 -46.73
C ASP A 349 -2.98 12.37 -46.61
N ASN A 350 -3.07 11.41 -45.69
CA ASN A 350 -4.29 10.70 -45.33
C ASN A 350 -5.30 11.60 -44.61
N ALA A 351 -4.85 12.54 -43.76
CA ALA A 351 -5.74 13.48 -43.08
C ALA A 351 -6.42 14.43 -44.07
N GLY A 352 -5.65 14.99 -45.01
CA GLY A 352 -6.19 15.80 -46.10
C GLY A 352 -7.13 15.02 -47.01
N ALA A 353 -6.78 13.77 -47.37
CA ALA A 353 -7.64 12.91 -48.17
C ALA A 353 -8.95 12.56 -47.45
N THR A 354 -8.89 12.27 -46.15
CA THR A 354 -10.07 11.98 -45.33
C THR A 354 -10.96 13.20 -45.23
N TYR A 355 -10.40 14.38 -44.96
CA TYR A 355 -11.15 15.64 -44.88
C TYR A 355 -11.91 15.98 -46.16
N LEU A 356 -11.30 15.76 -47.33
CA LEU A 356 -11.87 16.08 -48.63
C LEU A 356 -12.67 14.94 -49.27
N ARG A 357 -12.86 13.82 -48.58
CA ARG A 357 -13.50 12.60 -49.11
C ARG A 357 -14.92 12.80 -49.65
N SER A 358 -15.63 13.86 -49.23
CA SER A 358 -16.98 14.21 -49.71
C SER A 358 -16.98 14.91 -51.07
N VAL A 359 -15.84 15.35 -51.57
CA VAL A 359 -15.72 16.15 -52.79
C VAL A 359 -15.23 15.27 -53.93
N ASP A 360 -16.13 14.89 -54.84
CA ASP A 360 -15.79 14.14 -56.06
C ASP A 360 -15.22 15.08 -57.13
N ASP A 361 -14.04 15.63 -56.83
CA ASP A 361 -13.31 16.55 -57.69
C ASP A 361 -11.80 16.30 -57.51
N PRO A 362 -11.07 15.86 -58.55
CA PRO A 362 -9.63 15.58 -58.44
C PRO A 362 -8.82 16.84 -58.09
N ASP A 363 -9.36 18.03 -58.37
CA ASP A 363 -8.74 19.31 -58.06
C ASP A 363 -9.24 19.90 -56.73
N ALA A 364 -10.03 19.16 -55.93
CA ALA A 364 -10.61 19.65 -54.69
C ALA A 364 -9.55 20.28 -53.78
N ALA A 365 -8.43 19.56 -53.55
CA ALA A 365 -7.33 20.04 -52.72
C ALA A 365 -6.74 21.37 -53.23
N PHE A 366 -6.54 21.50 -54.54
CA PHE A 366 -6.08 22.74 -55.16
C PHE A 366 -7.09 23.88 -54.97
N LYS A 367 -8.38 23.59 -55.19
CA LYS A 367 -9.47 24.58 -55.13
C LYS A 367 -9.76 25.09 -53.73
N VAL A 368 -9.58 24.27 -52.69
CA VAL A 368 -9.78 24.70 -51.29
C VAL A 368 -8.56 25.40 -50.71
N SER A 369 -7.36 25.15 -51.25
CA SER A 369 -6.11 25.69 -50.71
C SER A 369 -6.05 27.23 -50.79
N PRO A 370 -5.84 27.94 -49.67
CA PRO A 370 -5.69 29.39 -49.67
C PRO A 370 -4.59 29.91 -50.59
N ILE A 371 -3.50 29.16 -50.75
CA ILE A 371 -2.38 29.55 -51.62
C ILE A 371 -2.79 29.75 -53.09
N ASN A 372 -3.93 29.21 -53.51
CA ASN A 372 -4.44 29.32 -54.88
C ASN A 372 -5.49 30.44 -55.04
N LYS A 373 -5.80 31.20 -53.99
CA LYS A 373 -6.80 32.28 -53.99
C LYS A 373 -6.20 33.68 -54.11
N ASP A 374 -7.03 34.69 -54.38
CA ASP A 374 -6.63 36.10 -54.26
C ASP A 374 -6.41 36.44 -52.77
N LEU A 375 -5.30 37.10 -52.44
CA LEU A 375 -4.92 37.47 -51.07
C LEU A 375 -5.14 38.96 -50.77
N LYS A 376 -5.60 39.75 -51.76
CA LYS A 376 -5.90 41.18 -51.57
C LYS A 376 -7.05 41.38 -50.60
N ASN A 377 -7.04 42.55 -49.95
CA ASN A 377 -8.09 43.06 -49.06
C ASN A 377 -8.42 42.20 -47.83
N LEU A 378 -7.60 41.20 -47.51
CA LEU A 378 -7.66 40.47 -46.25
C LEU A 378 -7.36 41.40 -45.05
N PRO A 379 -7.80 41.04 -43.82
CA PRO A 379 -7.37 41.76 -42.63
C PRO A 379 -5.84 41.68 -42.45
N PRO A 380 -5.23 42.59 -41.68
CA PRO A 380 -3.85 42.45 -41.24
C PRO A 380 -3.60 41.02 -40.76
N THR A 381 -2.63 40.34 -41.37
CA THR A 381 -2.41 38.90 -41.18
C THR A 381 -0.98 38.65 -40.72
N PHE A 382 -0.83 37.98 -39.59
CA PHE A 382 0.46 37.49 -39.09
C PHE A 382 0.59 35.99 -39.43
N LEU A 383 1.74 35.62 -39.98
CA LEU A 383 2.10 34.25 -40.31
C LEU A 383 3.37 33.87 -39.53
N GLN A 384 3.37 32.72 -38.86
CA GLN A 384 4.57 32.18 -38.22
C GLN A 384 4.87 30.76 -38.67
N PHE A 385 6.13 30.43 -38.94
CA PHE A 385 6.55 29.06 -39.28
C PHE A 385 7.90 28.70 -38.63
N GLY A 386 8.09 27.42 -38.28
CA GLY A 386 9.38 26.86 -37.91
C GLY A 386 10.23 26.45 -39.12
N THR A 387 11.54 26.68 -39.12
CA THR A 387 12.37 26.37 -40.31
C THR A 387 12.57 24.87 -40.58
N LEU A 388 12.27 23.99 -39.60
CA LEU A 388 12.34 22.53 -39.74
C LEU A 388 10.99 21.87 -40.05
N GLU A 389 9.93 22.67 -40.19
CA GLU A 389 8.59 22.14 -40.42
C GLU A 389 8.27 21.89 -41.89
N ARG A 390 7.30 21.01 -42.13
CA ARG A 390 6.86 20.66 -43.49
C ARG A 390 6.23 21.84 -44.24
N PHE A 391 5.57 22.73 -43.51
CA PHE A 391 4.89 23.89 -44.07
C PHE A 391 5.78 25.12 -44.31
N TYR A 392 7.06 25.06 -43.96
CA TYR A 392 7.97 26.19 -44.13
C TYR A 392 8.00 26.70 -45.59
N LYS A 393 8.15 25.79 -46.56
CA LYS A 393 8.23 26.17 -47.98
C LYS A 393 6.91 26.70 -48.53
N GLN A 394 5.77 26.13 -48.15
CA GLN A 394 4.46 26.69 -48.57
C GLN A 394 4.23 28.07 -47.97
N GLY A 395 4.68 28.33 -46.73
CA GLY A 395 4.61 29.64 -46.09
C GLY A 395 5.39 30.70 -46.86
N LEU A 396 6.62 30.39 -47.27
CA LEU A 396 7.42 31.28 -48.13
C LEU A 396 6.74 31.57 -49.47
N ARG A 397 6.19 30.55 -50.13
CA ARG A 397 5.45 30.72 -51.40
C ARG A 397 4.19 31.57 -51.20
N PHE A 398 3.47 31.36 -50.09
CA PHE A 398 2.26 32.11 -49.76
C PHE A 398 2.56 33.60 -49.52
N LYS A 399 3.60 33.91 -48.73
CA LYS A 399 4.06 35.28 -48.51
C LYS A 399 4.54 35.95 -49.81
N ALA A 400 5.35 35.24 -50.61
CA ALA A 400 5.82 35.75 -51.89
C ALA A 400 4.66 36.05 -52.86
N LYS A 401 3.60 35.23 -52.84
CA LYS A 401 2.37 35.49 -53.61
C LYS A 401 1.66 36.76 -53.12
N ALA A 402 1.53 36.94 -51.81
CA ALA A 402 0.92 38.13 -51.24
C ALA A 402 1.68 39.40 -51.66
N ASP A 403 3.02 39.36 -51.60
CA ASP A 403 3.89 40.48 -52.03
C ASP A 403 3.73 40.78 -53.53
N ALA A 404 3.70 39.74 -54.37
CA ALA A 404 3.46 39.88 -55.81
C ALA A 404 2.07 40.45 -56.14
N GLN A 405 1.09 40.29 -55.25
CA GLN A 405 -0.25 40.87 -55.36
C GLN A 405 -0.37 42.27 -54.75
N GLY A 406 0.73 42.83 -54.22
CA GLY A 406 0.77 44.16 -53.59
C GLY A 406 0.15 44.21 -52.19
N VAL A 407 0.05 43.07 -51.49
CA VAL A 407 -0.46 43.01 -50.12
C VAL A 407 0.62 43.49 -49.15
N THR A 408 0.37 44.61 -48.45
CA THR A 408 1.34 45.23 -47.55
C THR A 408 1.10 44.93 -46.06
N ASN A 409 -0.04 44.36 -45.72
CA ASN A 409 -0.49 44.08 -44.35
C ASN A 409 -0.39 42.59 -43.98
N MET A 410 0.59 41.88 -44.54
CA MET A 410 0.85 40.48 -44.20
C MET A 410 2.29 40.36 -43.70
N GLU A 411 2.45 39.93 -42.45
CA GLU A 411 3.75 39.78 -41.79
C GLU A 411 4.13 38.30 -41.71
N LEU A 412 5.41 38.00 -41.87
CA LEU A 412 5.96 36.64 -41.79
C LEU A 412 7.07 36.60 -40.75
N ASP A 413 6.91 35.73 -39.76
CA ASP A 413 7.88 35.41 -38.73
C ASP A 413 8.40 33.97 -38.89
N LEU A 414 9.70 33.79 -38.77
CA LEU A 414 10.37 32.50 -38.97
C LEU A 414 11.16 32.11 -37.72
N LEU A 415 10.77 30.97 -37.13
CA LEU A 415 11.39 30.42 -35.95
C LEU A 415 12.50 29.42 -36.34
N GLU A 416 13.75 29.87 -36.20
CA GLU A 416 14.92 29.09 -36.60
C GLU A 416 15.04 27.78 -35.80
N ASN A 417 15.29 26.68 -36.51
CA ASN A 417 15.44 25.32 -35.98
C ASN A 417 14.22 24.82 -35.15
N MET A 418 13.02 25.33 -35.40
CA MET A 418 11.77 24.86 -34.79
C MET A 418 10.99 23.97 -35.75
N VAL A 419 10.26 22.98 -35.20
CA VAL A 419 9.41 22.05 -36.00
C VAL A 419 8.01 22.62 -36.16
N HIS A 420 7.10 21.83 -36.74
CA HIS A 420 5.71 22.22 -36.96
C HIS A 420 5.05 22.65 -35.65
N ASP A 421 4.40 23.80 -35.70
CA ASP A 421 3.53 24.29 -34.65
C ASP A 421 4.19 24.27 -33.25
N PRO A 422 5.29 25.02 -33.08
CA PRO A 422 6.04 25.05 -31.84
C PRO A 422 5.27 25.75 -30.70
N VAL A 423 4.13 26.37 -31.02
CA VAL A 423 3.22 27.06 -30.11
C VAL A 423 2.15 26.14 -29.52
N MET A 424 1.84 25.01 -30.16
CA MET A 424 0.95 23.95 -29.63
C MET A 424 1.59 23.11 -28.52
N LEU A 425 2.93 23.03 -28.47
CA LEU A 425 3.62 22.35 -27.38
C LEU A 425 3.78 23.28 -26.18
N PRO A 426 3.47 22.83 -24.95
CA PRO A 426 3.54 23.66 -23.77
C PRO A 426 4.88 24.43 -23.63
N THR A 427 4.86 25.63 -23.02
CA THR A 427 6.03 26.52 -22.73
C THR A 427 7.18 25.88 -21.92
N MET A 428 6.85 24.70 -21.50
CA MET A 428 7.50 23.75 -20.65
C MET A 428 8.45 22.81 -21.38
N VAL A 429 8.26 22.76 -22.69
CA VAL A 429 8.77 21.77 -23.62
C VAL A 429 9.37 22.55 -24.81
N SER A 430 8.62 23.49 -25.39
CA SER A 430 9.13 24.39 -26.44
C SER A 430 9.90 25.59 -25.85
N PRO A 431 11.04 26.03 -26.42
CA PRO A 431 11.83 27.19 -25.95
C PRO A 431 11.25 28.51 -26.44
N ALA A 432 10.39 28.48 -27.46
CA ALA A 432 9.69 29.63 -28.02
C ALA A 432 8.53 30.11 -27.12
N ALA A 433 8.30 29.45 -26.00
CA ALA A 433 7.21 29.70 -25.08
C ALA A 433 7.79 29.42 -23.67
N GLU A 434 7.83 30.38 -22.74
CA GLU A 434 8.55 30.21 -21.44
C GLU A 434 7.68 29.71 -20.27
N GLY A 435 8.01 28.52 -19.73
CA GLY A 435 7.75 28.11 -18.34
C GLY A 435 7.10 26.75 -18.03
N ALA A 436 7.95 25.72 -17.80
CA ALA A 436 7.91 24.62 -16.80
C ALA A 436 6.99 23.35 -16.86
N ILE A 437 7.40 22.32 -17.63
CA ILE A 437 7.04 20.85 -17.70
C ILE A 437 5.58 20.39 -17.37
N SER A 438 4.78 19.91 -18.36
CA SER A 438 3.42 19.37 -18.09
C SER A 438 3.00 18.08 -18.79
N THR A 439 3.44 17.75 -20.01
CA THR A 439 2.94 16.51 -20.65
C THR A 439 3.82 15.30 -20.34
N ALA A 440 5.14 15.49 -20.37
CA ALA A 440 6.08 14.54 -19.80
C ALA A 440 5.91 14.44 -18.27
N PHE A 441 5.36 15.46 -17.60
CA PHE A 441 5.09 15.45 -16.16
C PHE A 441 3.94 14.53 -15.78
N ILE A 442 2.94 14.24 -16.61
CA ILE A 442 1.88 13.30 -16.18
C ILE A 442 2.41 11.86 -16.17
N VAL A 443 3.21 11.50 -17.17
CA VAL A 443 3.88 10.20 -17.24
C VAL A 443 5.01 10.12 -16.21
N LEU A 444 5.83 11.18 -16.06
CA LEU A 444 6.86 11.26 -15.03
C LEU A 444 6.30 11.47 -13.63
N LEU A 445 5.13 12.07 -13.40
CA LEU A 445 4.47 12.19 -12.09
C LEU A 445 3.75 10.89 -11.77
N ALA A 446 3.16 10.19 -12.73
CA ALA A 446 2.73 8.82 -12.52
C ALA A 446 3.92 7.95 -12.12
N VAL A 447 5.05 8.05 -12.83
CA VAL A 447 6.29 7.31 -12.51
C VAL A 447 6.93 7.83 -11.21
N LYS A 448 6.92 9.12 -10.89
CA LYS A 448 7.58 9.71 -9.72
C LYS A 448 6.71 9.62 -8.47
N LEU A 449 5.39 9.75 -8.59
CA LEU A 449 4.43 9.42 -7.54
C LEU A 449 4.43 7.91 -7.29
N PHE A 450 4.54 7.08 -8.34
CA PHE A 450 4.78 5.64 -8.19
C PHE A 450 6.13 5.35 -7.51
N MET A 451 7.22 6.02 -7.90
CA MET A 451 8.53 5.85 -7.27
C MET A 451 8.57 6.41 -5.84
N ILE A 452 7.80 7.46 -5.52
CA ILE A 452 7.63 7.99 -4.16
C ILE A 452 6.79 7.04 -3.33
N VAL A 453 5.65 6.54 -3.85
CA VAL A 453 4.83 5.53 -3.18
C VAL A 453 5.63 4.25 -2.98
N LEU A 454 6.42 3.83 -3.98
CA LEU A 454 7.33 2.69 -3.89
C LEU A 454 8.44 2.94 -2.87
N SER A 455 9.04 4.14 -2.85
CA SER A 455 10.03 4.51 -1.83
C SER A 455 9.41 4.52 -0.44
N VAL A 456 8.19 5.03 -0.28
CA VAL A 456 7.43 5.01 0.96
C VAL A 456 7.09 3.57 1.35
N VAL A 457 6.65 2.71 0.43
CA VAL A 457 6.35 1.29 0.70
C VAL A 457 7.63 0.53 1.07
N ILE A 458 8.75 0.75 0.37
CA ILE A 458 10.05 0.13 0.71
C ILE A 458 10.51 0.63 2.07
N ILE A 459 10.43 1.94 2.35
CA ILE A 459 10.77 2.52 3.65
C ILE A 459 9.87 1.94 4.74
N LEU A 460 8.56 1.82 4.50
CA LEU A 460 7.62 1.21 5.44
C LEU A 460 7.91 -0.28 5.66
N LEU A 461 8.28 -1.04 4.62
CA LEU A 461 8.68 -2.45 4.74
C LEU A 461 10.00 -2.61 5.49
N VAL A 462 10.97 -1.73 5.24
CA VAL A 462 12.25 -1.70 5.98
C VAL A 462 12.02 -1.31 7.43
N ILE A 463 11.21 -0.28 7.70
CA ILE A 463 10.84 0.12 9.07
C ILE A 463 10.10 -1.03 9.75
N ALA A 464 9.14 -1.67 9.08
CA ALA A 464 8.42 -2.81 9.63
C ALA A 464 9.36 -3.97 9.95
N TYR A 465 10.31 -4.28 9.08
CA TYR A 465 11.31 -5.31 9.34
C TYR A 465 12.28 -4.90 10.47
N VAL A 466 12.74 -3.64 10.53
CA VAL A 466 13.61 -3.15 11.61
C VAL A 466 12.89 -3.21 12.96
N LEU A 467 11.61 -2.83 13.01
CA LEU A 467 10.78 -2.96 14.21
C LEU A 467 10.57 -4.42 14.61
N LEU A 468 10.28 -5.29 13.65
CA LEU A 468 10.16 -6.73 13.88
C LEU A 468 11.47 -7.32 14.40
N PHE A 469 12.59 -6.98 13.77
CA PHE A 469 13.93 -7.40 14.15
C PHE A 469 14.32 -6.91 15.55
N ALA A 470 14.01 -5.65 15.87
CA ALA A 470 14.18 -5.10 17.21
C ALA A 470 13.35 -5.89 18.25
N GLY A 471 12.12 -6.29 17.90
CA GLY A 471 11.31 -7.19 18.73
C GLY A 471 11.97 -8.54 18.99
N PHE A 472 12.53 -9.18 17.95
CA PHE A 472 13.29 -10.42 18.12
C PHE A 472 14.58 -10.22 18.93
N CYS A 473 15.28 -9.10 18.77
CA CYS A 473 16.44 -8.76 19.60
C CYS A 473 16.06 -8.57 21.07
N TYR A 474 14.93 -7.93 21.35
CA TYR A 474 14.40 -7.81 22.71
C TYR A 474 14.09 -9.19 23.31
N ALA A 475 13.42 -10.06 22.55
CA ALA A 475 13.13 -11.43 22.97
C ALA A 475 14.40 -12.29 23.17
N ALA A 476 15.44 -12.06 22.37
CA ALA A 476 16.72 -12.76 22.43
C ALA A 476 17.61 -12.32 23.60
N TYR A 477 17.43 -11.09 24.11
CA TYR A 477 18.30 -10.47 25.12
C TYR A 477 18.51 -11.32 26.40
N PRO A 478 17.49 -11.96 27.00
CA PRO A 478 17.67 -12.78 28.19
C PRO A 478 18.53 -14.03 27.94
N PHE A 479 18.57 -14.53 26.70
CA PHE A 479 19.31 -15.74 26.34
C PHE A 479 20.77 -15.48 25.95
N ALA A 480 21.18 -14.20 25.85
CA ALA A 480 22.51 -13.81 25.42
C ALA A 480 23.46 -13.51 26.60
N THR A 481 24.67 -14.08 26.56
CA THR A 481 25.75 -13.76 27.52
C THR A 481 26.51 -12.47 27.16
N SER A 482 26.35 -11.98 25.92
CA SER A 482 26.93 -10.71 25.47
C SER A 482 26.00 -9.99 24.48
N PHE A 483 26.14 -8.67 24.35
CA PHE A 483 25.34 -7.87 23.41
C PHE A 483 25.51 -8.32 21.94
N VAL A 484 26.69 -8.84 21.58
CA VAL A 484 27.00 -9.32 20.22
C VAL A 484 26.20 -10.58 19.86
N LEU A 485 25.83 -11.40 20.83
CA LEU A 485 25.04 -12.62 20.58
C LEU A 485 23.54 -12.33 20.39
N VAL A 486 23.05 -11.17 20.81
CA VAL A 486 21.62 -10.83 20.72
C VAL A 486 21.10 -10.87 19.28
N PRO A 487 21.73 -10.20 18.29
CA PRO A 487 21.30 -10.29 16.88
C PRO A 487 21.38 -11.72 16.32
N TYR A 488 22.38 -12.50 16.73
CA TYR A 488 22.57 -13.87 16.27
C TYR A 488 21.41 -14.78 16.73
N ILE A 489 21.05 -14.70 18.02
CA ILE A 489 19.92 -15.44 18.59
C ILE A 489 18.61 -14.96 17.95
N ALA A 490 18.44 -13.64 17.74
CA ALA A 490 17.26 -13.08 17.07
C ALA A 490 17.06 -13.61 15.64
N ILE A 491 18.15 -13.78 14.87
CA ILE A 491 18.10 -14.40 13.53
C ILE A 491 17.73 -15.88 13.63
N LYS A 492 18.35 -16.62 14.55
CA LYS A 492 18.02 -18.05 14.79
C LYS A 492 16.54 -18.24 15.13
N MET A 493 15.98 -17.39 15.99
CA MET A 493 14.56 -17.40 16.35
C MET A 493 13.65 -17.17 15.13
N GLN A 494 14.00 -16.23 14.24
CA GLN A 494 13.25 -16.01 13.00
C GLN A 494 13.32 -17.21 12.06
N VAL A 495 14.51 -17.79 11.86
CA VAL A 495 14.68 -19.01 11.04
C VAL A 495 13.86 -20.16 11.63
N LYS A 496 13.86 -20.31 12.96
CA LYS A 496 13.04 -21.32 13.63
C LYS A 496 11.55 -21.09 13.39
N LEU A 497 11.06 -19.86 13.55
CA LEU A 497 9.66 -19.52 13.28
C LEU A 497 9.26 -19.85 11.82
N ILE A 498 10.10 -19.50 10.84
CA ILE A 498 9.87 -19.83 9.43
C ILE A 498 9.82 -21.35 9.24
N SER A 499 10.73 -22.10 9.88
CA SER A 499 10.74 -23.56 9.80
C SER A 499 9.47 -24.20 10.38
N LEU A 500 8.92 -23.63 11.47
CA LEU A 500 7.68 -24.09 12.09
C LEU A 500 6.47 -23.84 11.18
N LEU A 501 6.41 -22.65 10.57
CA LEU A 501 5.36 -22.33 9.59
C LEU A 501 5.46 -23.23 8.35
N ALA A 502 6.66 -23.50 7.85
CA ALA A 502 6.88 -24.43 6.75
C ALA A 502 6.44 -25.86 7.10
N ALA A 503 6.76 -26.33 8.31
CA ALA A 503 6.32 -27.64 8.78
C ALA A 503 4.79 -27.73 8.92
N TYR A 504 4.14 -26.67 9.41
CA TYR A 504 2.68 -26.58 9.48
C TYR A 504 2.02 -26.63 8.09
N VAL A 505 2.59 -25.91 7.11
CA VAL A 505 2.13 -25.97 5.71
C VAL A 505 2.35 -27.36 5.11
N ALA A 506 3.50 -27.99 5.36
CA ALA A 506 3.80 -29.34 4.88
C ALA A 506 2.84 -30.40 5.43
N ARG A 507 2.28 -30.18 6.63
CA ARG A 507 1.21 -31.01 7.21
C ARG A 507 -0.19 -30.68 6.68
N GLY A 508 -0.30 -29.80 5.68
CA GLY A 508 -1.58 -29.38 5.10
C GLY A 508 -2.37 -28.43 6.00
N PHE A 509 -1.68 -27.48 6.65
CA PHE A 509 -2.26 -26.54 7.61
C PHE A 509 -2.90 -27.25 8.81
N LYS A 510 -2.23 -28.29 9.31
CA LYS A 510 -2.67 -29.05 10.49
C LYS A 510 -1.62 -28.97 11.60
N PRO A 511 -2.06 -28.72 12.84
CA PRO A 511 -1.19 -28.74 14.01
C PRO A 511 -0.63 -30.15 14.24
N THR A 512 0.44 -30.24 15.04
CA THR A 512 1.09 -31.52 15.37
C THR A 512 0.15 -32.48 16.11
N PHE A 513 -0.67 -31.94 17.03
CA PHE A 513 -1.71 -32.68 17.75
C PHE A 513 -3.08 -32.06 17.45
N PRO A 514 -4.16 -32.85 17.38
CA PRO A 514 -5.50 -32.35 17.06
C PRO A 514 -6.07 -31.37 18.10
N GLU A 515 -5.62 -31.47 19.36
CA GLU A 515 -5.99 -30.55 20.43
C GLU A 515 -5.32 -29.18 20.29
N TRP A 516 -4.23 -29.08 19.52
CA TRP A 516 -3.40 -27.88 19.44
C TRP A 516 -3.95 -26.88 18.44
N THR A 517 -3.66 -25.60 18.68
CA THR A 517 -3.78 -24.55 17.67
C THR A 517 -2.40 -24.23 17.10
N LEU A 518 -2.34 -23.57 15.93
CA LEU A 518 -1.06 -23.09 15.39
C LEU A 518 -0.35 -22.14 16.36
N VAL A 519 -1.12 -21.28 17.05
CA VAL A 519 -0.57 -20.33 18.03
C VAL A 519 0.05 -21.09 19.19
N TYR A 520 -0.65 -22.09 19.74
CA TYR A 520 -0.12 -22.94 20.79
C TYR A 520 1.16 -23.65 20.35
N GLU A 521 1.15 -24.30 19.18
CA GLU A 521 2.31 -25.02 18.65
C GLU A 521 3.53 -24.11 18.51
N ILE A 522 3.36 -22.91 17.93
CA ILE A 522 4.45 -21.94 17.77
C ILE A 522 4.97 -21.48 19.12
N THR A 523 4.09 -21.14 20.07
CA THR A 523 4.49 -20.69 21.41
C THR A 523 5.31 -21.75 22.13
N ILE A 524 4.81 -22.99 22.20
CA ILE A 524 5.49 -24.10 22.85
C ILE A 524 6.84 -24.40 22.17
N ALA A 525 6.86 -24.48 20.84
CA ALA A 525 8.08 -24.80 20.10
C ALA A 525 9.14 -23.68 20.17
N MET A 526 8.74 -22.41 20.19
CA MET A 526 9.65 -21.28 20.32
C MET A 526 10.24 -21.19 21.73
N MET A 527 9.43 -21.36 22.78
CA MET A 527 9.91 -21.39 24.16
C MET A 527 10.88 -22.56 24.39
N ARG A 528 10.50 -23.76 23.94
CA ARG A 528 11.38 -24.93 23.99
C ARG A 528 12.69 -24.68 23.25
N TYR A 529 12.65 -24.10 22.05
CA TYR A 529 13.84 -23.81 21.25
C TYR A 529 14.85 -22.93 22.00
N THR A 530 14.37 -21.90 22.71
CA THR A 530 15.25 -21.06 23.51
C THR A 530 15.83 -21.77 24.73
N PHE A 531 15.06 -22.67 25.36
CA PHE A 531 15.53 -23.40 26.54
C PHE A 531 16.49 -24.55 26.25
N LEU A 532 16.42 -25.16 25.06
CA LEU A 532 17.36 -26.19 24.63
C LEU A 532 18.81 -25.69 24.68
N ASP A 533 19.09 -24.57 23.99
CA ASP A 533 20.46 -24.05 23.84
C ASP A 533 20.85 -23.12 25.01
N TYR A 534 19.89 -22.41 25.61
CA TYR A 534 20.17 -21.29 26.52
C TYR A 534 19.56 -21.44 27.93
N GLY A 535 18.98 -22.60 28.27
CA GLY A 535 18.32 -22.84 29.55
C GLY A 535 19.18 -22.52 30.78
N HIS A 536 20.42 -23.01 30.81
CA HIS A 536 21.39 -22.75 31.88
C HIS A 536 21.68 -21.25 32.10
N ILE A 537 21.68 -20.43 31.05
CA ILE A 537 21.94 -18.98 31.15
C ILE A 537 20.79 -18.28 31.87
N VAL A 538 19.55 -18.64 31.51
CA VAL A 538 18.35 -18.00 32.07
C VAL A 538 17.91 -18.60 33.41
N ALA A 539 18.38 -19.80 33.76
CA ALA A 539 18.18 -20.37 35.10
C ALA A 539 19.10 -19.72 36.16
N ASP A 540 20.20 -19.09 35.76
CA ASP A 540 21.20 -18.51 36.67
C ASP A 540 21.51 -17.04 36.30
N VAL A 541 22.59 -16.79 35.55
CA VAL A 541 23.17 -15.46 35.30
C VAL A 541 22.15 -14.44 34.80
N ASN A 542 21.25 -14.84 33.89
CA ASN A 542 20.26 -13.97 33.28
C ASN A 542 18.83 -14.18 33.80
N ALA A 543 18.62 -14.93 34.89
CA ALA A 543 17.28 -15.17 35.43
C ALA A 543 16.51 -13.87 35.70
N HIS A 544 17.19 -12.87 36.26
CA HIS A 544 16.64 -11.54 36.51
C HIS A 544 16.18 -10.80 35.23
N ARG A 545 16.69 -11.16 34.04
CA ARG A 545 16.31 -10.53 32.76
C ARG A 545 15.00 -11.06 32.20
N LEU A 546 14.56 -12.25 32.63
CA LEU A 546 13.27 -12.81 32.22
C LEU A 546 12.10 -12.33 33.07
N ARG A 547 12.33 -11.87 34.31
CA ARG A 547 11.24 -11.41 35.21
C ARG A 547 10.48 -10.18 34.66
N PRO A 548 11.14 -9.10 34.20
CA PRO A 548 10.42 -7.92 33.70
C PRO A 548 9.53 -8.17 32.47
N PRO A 549 9.92 -9.00 31.48
CA PRO A 549 9.01 -9.42 30.41
C PRO A 549 7.71 -10.06 30.89
N PHE A 550 7.77 -10.95 31.89
CA PHE A 550 6.57 -11.58 32.48
C PHE A 550 5.71 -10.55 33.23
N GLU A 551 6.32 -9.69 34.04
CA GLU A 551 5.63 -8.59 34.73
C GLU A 551 4.92 -7.65 33.72
N MET A 552 5.60 -7.31 32.64
CA MET A 552 5.07 -6.43 31.59
C MET A 552 3.86 -7.05 30.88
N HIS A 553 3.92 -8.35 30.58
CA HIS A 553 2.78 -9.08 30.02
C HIS A 553 1.56 -9.02 30.96
N GLY A 554 1.79 -9.34 32.24
CA GLY A 554 0.76 -9.27 33.26
C GLY A 554 0.14 -7.89 33.41
N LYS A 555 0.96 -6.83 33.51
CA LYS A 555 0.50 -5.43 33.54
C LYS A 555 -0.35 -5.06 32.32
N PHE A 556 0.02 -5.54 31.14
CA PHE A 556 -0.69 -5.26 29.90
C PHE A 556 -2.12 -5.83 29.91
N ILE A 557 -2.30 -7.05 30.44
CA ILE A 557 -3.62 -7.71 30.46
C ILE A 557 -4.41 -7.46 31.75
N LEU A 558 -3.79 -6.97 32.83
CA LEU A 558 -4.41 -6.81 34.15
C LEU A 558 -5.76 -6.10 34.11
N LYS A 559 -5.81 -4.91 33.52
CA LYS A 559 -7.04 -4.10 33.53
C LYS A 559 -8.16 -4.73 32.70
N SER A 560 -7.85 -5.20 31.49
CA SER A 560 -8.86 -5.76 30.58
C SER A 560 -9.39 -7.10 31.10
N ASN A 561 -8.51 -7.95 31.62
CA ASN A 561 -8.87 -9.24 32.19
C ASN A 561 -9.69 -9.06 33.48
N SER A 562 -9.28 -8.15 34.37
CA SER A 562 -10.05 -7.85 35.59
C SER A 562 -11.42 -7.27 35.28
N HIS A 563 -11.54 -6.39 34.27
CA HIS A 563 -12.83 -5.90 33.81
C HIS A 563 -13.74 -7.02 33.29
N LYS A 564 -13.21 -7.93 32.47
CA LYS A 564 -13.95 -9.09 31.93
C LYS A 564 -14.49 -9.99 33.04
N HIS A 565 -13.71 -10.15 34.12
CA HIS A 565 -14.02 -11.05 35.23
C HIS A 565 -14.64 -10.34 36.44
N GLY A 566 -14.85 -9.02 36.37
CA GLY A 566 -15.48 -8.23 37.43
C GLY A 566 -14.64 -8.06 38.69
N THR A 567 -13.32 -8.23 38.61
CA THR A 567 -12.41 -8.07 39.76
C THR A 567 -11.79 -6.68 39.84
N VAL A 568 -11.32 -6.29 41.01
CA VAL A 568 -10.61 -5.02 41.26
C VAL A 568 -9.16 -5.32 41.64
N PRO A 569 -8.18 -4.97 40.79
CA PRO A 569 -6.77 -5.06 41.12
C PRO A 569 -6.41 -4.13 42.28
N GLU A 570 -5.77 -4.66 43.32
CA GLU A 570 -5.30 -3.91 44.48
C GLU A 570 -3.88 -4.34 44.83
N LYS A 571 -2.95 -3.38 44.79
CA LYS A 571 -1.54 -3.63 45.16
C LYS A 571 -1.42 -3.81 46.67
N LEU A 572 -0.80 -4.91 47.10
CA LEU A 572 -0.45 -5.16 48.50
C LEU A 572 1.08 -5.13 48.66
N VAL A 573 1.58 -4.33 49.59
CA VAL A 573 2.99 -4.39 50.01
C VAL A 573 3.06 -5.06 51.38
N ALA A 574 3.59 -6.28 51.43
CA ALA A 574 3.71 -7.10 52.63
C ALA A 574 5.03 -7.87 52.60
N ASN A 575 5.61 -8.17 53.77
CA ASN A 575 6.88 -8.90 53.91
C ASN A 575 8.02 -8.38 53.01
N GLY A 576 8.04 -7.08 52.74
CA GLY A 576 9.04 -6.41 51.89
C GLY A 576 8.85 -6.62 50.38
N MET A 577 7.74 -7.21 49.94
CA MET A 577 7.44 -7.52 48.54
C MET A 577 6.12 -6.91 48.10
N GLU A 578 5.96 -6.75 46.79
CA GLU A 578 4.72 -6.34 46.15
C GLU A 578 3.96 -7.56 45.65
N HIS A 579 2.71 -7.69 46.09
CA HIS A 579 1.73 -8.69 45.70
C HIS A 579 0.54 -8.00 45.01
N MET A 580 -0.29 -8.78 44.30
CA MET A 580 -1.46 -8.25 43.61
C MET A 580 -2.73 -8.99 44.03
N TRP A 581 -3.65 -8.28 44.67
CA TRP A 581 -5.02 -8.76 44.87
C TRP A 581 -5.83 -8.56 43.61
N LEU A 582 -6.68 -9.55 43.31
CA LEU A 582 -7.84 -9.44 42.43
C LEU A 582 -9.07 -9.61 43.32
N ARG A 583 -9.63 -8.49 43.77
CA ARG A 583 -10.74 -8.46 44.74
C ARG A 583 -12.08 -8.65 44.05
N ASP A 584 -13.00 -9.32 44.73
CA ASP A 584 -14.43 -9.19 44.42
C ASP A 584 -14.92 -7.81 44.92
N PRO A 585 -15.45 -6.94 44.06
CA PRO A 585 -15.95 -5.63 44.48
C PRO A 585 -17.18 -5.74 45.41
N VAL A 586 -17.89 -6.87 45.37
CA VAL A 586 -19.10 -7.08 46.16
C VAL A 586 -18.82 -8.08 47.26
N LYS A 587 -18.84 -7.60 48.51
CA LYS A 587 -18.82 -8.48 49.68
C LYS A 587 -20.12 -9.28 49.73
N LYS A 588 -20.00 -10.60 49.75
CA LYS A 588 -21.13 -11.54 49.76
C LYS A 588 -21.25 -12.22 51.13
N GLN A 589 -22.24 -13.09 51.26
CA GLN A 589 -22.52 -13.82 52.51
C GLN A 589 -21.30 -14.59 53.02
N HIS A 590 -20.54 -15.18 52.11
CA HIS A 590 -19.30 -15.88 52.41
C HIS A 590 -18.12 -15.18 51.73
N ARG A 591 -16.93 -15.25 52.34
CA ARG A 591 -15.68 -14.78 51.75
C ARG A 591 -14.68 -15.93 51.68
N VAL A 592 -14.03 -16.10 50.54
CA VAL A 592 -12.97 -17.08 50.29
C VAL A 592 -11.76 -16.34 49.76
N VAL A 593 -10.57 -16.72 50.21
CA VAL A 593 -9.31 -16.22 49.67
C VAL A 593 -8.56 -17.35 48.99
N VAL A 594 -8.14 -17.14 47.75
CA VAL A 594 -7.19 -18.02 47.06
C VAL A 594 -5.83 -17.33 47.06
N ILE A 595 -4.80 -17.96 47.62
CA ILE A 595 -3.42 -17.47 47.52
C ILE A 595 -2.74 -18.29 46.43
N HIS A 596 -2.37 -17.62 45.34
CA HIS A 596 -1.72 -18.22 44.20
C HIS A 596 -0.21 -17.89 44.20
N TYR A 597 0.63 -18.92 44.22
CA TYR A 597 2.08 -18.80 44.07
C TYR A 597 2.45 -19.20 42.65
N HIS A 598 3.10 -18.28 41.92
CA HIS A 598 3.43 -18.47 40.51
C HIS A 598 4.54 -19.53 40.30
N GLY A 599 4.64 -20.08 39.10
CA GLY A 599 5.73 -20.95 38.67
C GLY A 599 6.97 -20.18 38.19
N GLY A 600 7.76 -20.80 37.31
CA GLY A 600 9.02 -20.24 36.80
C GLY A 600 10.29 -20.85 37.40
N GLY A 601 10.21 -22.10 37.86
CA GLY A 601 11.38 -22.90 38.26
C GLY A 601 12.21 -22.25 39.38
N TYR A 602 11.58 -21.51 40.29
CA TYR A 602 12.20 -20.76 41.39
C TYR A 602 13.13 -19.61 40.98
N CYS A 603 13.42 -19.44 39.69
CA CYS A 603 14.43 -18.50 39.20
C CYS A 603 13.81 -17.31 38.43
N ILE A 604 12.75 -17.58 37.66
CA ILE A 604 12.16 -16.66 36.69
C ILE A 604 10.66 -16.44 36.99
N SER A 605 10.00 -15.65 36.13
CA SER A 605 8.59 -15.22 36.24
C SER A 605 8.35 -14.02 37.17
N ASP A 606 7.08 -13.64 37.25
CA ASP A 606 6.49 -12.58 38.06
C ASP A 606 5.04 -12.97 38.42
N PRO A 607 4.51 -12.65 39.62
CA PRO A 607 3.14 -12.98 39.99
C PRO A 607 2.08 -12.47 39.01
N LEU A 608 2.32 -11.38 38.27
CA LEU A 608 1.36 -10.86 37.30
C LEU A 608 1.24 -11.71 36.03
N GLN A 609 2.15 -12.68 35.81
CA GLN A 609 2.04 -13.64 34.72
C GLN A 609 0.71 -14.42 34.78
N ASP A 610 0.24 -14.73 35.99
CA ASP A 610 -0.91 -15.60 36.22
C ASP A 610 -2.23 -14.83 36.47
N VAL A 611 -2.30 -13.57 36.04
CA VAL A 611 -3.50 -12.73 36.13
C VAL A 611 -4.73 -13.39 35.50
N GLU A 612 -4.57 -14.04 34.35
CA GLU A 612 -5.69 -14.70 33.68
C GLU A 612 -6.14 -15.96 34.44
N LEU A 613 -5.19 -16.77 34.91
CA LEU A 613 -5.46 -17.91 35.79
C LEU A 613 -6.23 -17.49 37.05
N ALA A 614 -5.78 -16.44 37.72
CA ALA A 614 -6.41 -15.92 38.93
C ALA A 614 -7.82 -15.38 38.68
N ASN A 615 -8.04 -14.62 37.61
CA ASN A 615 -9.36 -14.12 37.24
C ASN A 615 -10.34 -15.23 36.79
N GLN A 616 -9.85 -16.23 36.07
CA GLN A 616 -10.62 -17.42 35.71
C GLN A 616 -11.00 -18.21 36.97
N THR A 617 -10.06 -18.37 37.91
CA THR A 617 -10.30 -19.02 39.20
C THR A 617 -11.36 -18.28 40.01
N HIS A 618 -11.24 -16.96 40.15
CA HIS A 618 -12.25 -16.09 40.77
C HIS A 618 -13.65 -16.38 40.19
N THR A 619 -13.77 -16.26 38.88
CA THR A 619 -15.07 -16.32 38.20
C THR A 619 -15.67 -17.72 38.22
N LYS A 620 -14.88 -18.74 37.88
CA LYS A 620 -15.37 -20.12 37.78
C LYS A 620 -15.73 -20.66 39.15
N LEU A 621 -14.90 -20.45 40.16
CA LEU A 621 -15.20 -20.89 41.52
C LEU A 621 -16.47 -20.23 42.06
N GLN A 622 -16.61 -18.92 41.87
CA GLN A 622 -17.82 -18.19 42.25
C GLN A 622 -19.06 -18.73 41.54
N GLN A 623 -18.99 -18.98 40.22
CA GLN A 623 -20.09 -19.52 39.44
C GLN A 623 -20.48 -20.93 39.87
N ILE A 624 -19.51 -21.81 40.14
CA ILE A 624 -19.76 -23.19 40.57
C ILE A 624 -20.40 -23.20 41.96
N LEU A 625 -19.87 -22.43 42.92
CA LEU A 625 -20.45 -22.30 44.26
C LEU A 625 -21.90 -21.81 44.21
N LYS A 626 -22.17 -20.78 43.39
CA LYS A 626 -23.51 -20.23 43.24
C LYS A 626 -24.47 -21.20 42.54
N LYS A 627 -24.09 -21.77 41.40
CA LYS A 627 -24.99 -22.59 40.56
C LYS A 627 -25.21 -23.99 41.13
N LYS A 628 -24.14 -24.65 41.60
CA LYS A 628 -24.18 -26.05 42.03
C LYS A 628 -24.51 -26.20 43.51
N TYR A 629 -24.00 -25.29 44.34
CA TYR A 629 -24.14 -25.38 45.81
C TYR A 629 -25.03 -24.30 46.42
N GLN A 630 -25.55 -23.36 45.61
CA GLN A 630 -26.43 -22.28 46.07
C GLN A 630 -25.79 -21.39 47.15
N LEU A 631 -24.46 -21.26 47.11
CA LEU A 631 -23.68 -20.45 48.03
C LEU A 631 -23.20 -19.19 47.32
N ASP A 632 -23.59 -18.02 47.82
CA ASP A 632 -23.09 -16.75 47.31
C ASP A 632 -21.84 -16.33 48.10
N ALA A 633 -20.68 -16.55 47.49
CA ALA A 633 -19.38 -16.28 48.06
C ALA A 633 -18.63 -15.22 47.22
N SER A 634 -17.93 -14.31 47.89
CA SER A 634 -16.95 -13.42 47.29
C SER A 634 -15.61 -14.13 47.28
N ILE A 635 -14.96 -14.18 46.12
CA ILE A 635 -13.68 -14.86 45.93
C ILE A 635 -12.60 -13.80 45.73
N ASP A 636 -11.67 -13.65 46.66
CA ASP A 636 -10.51 -12.80 46.46
C ASP A 636 -9.33 -13.68 46.07
N VAL A 637 -8.57 -13.30 45.03
CA VAL A 637 -7.36 -14.04 44.62
C VAL A 637 -6.13 -13.17 44.84
N LEU A 638 -5.18 -13.64 45.63
CA LEU A 638 -3.88 -12.99 45.84
C LEU A 638 -2.85 -13.66 44.95
N LEU A 639 -2.30 -12.93 43.99
CA LEU A 639 -1.08 -13.30 43.28
C LEU A 639 0.11 -12.95 44.17
N ALA A 640 0.66 -13.97 44.83
CA ALA A 640 1.72 -13.81 45.82
C ALA A 640 3.10 -13.84 45.15
N ASN A 641 3.88 -12.78 45.39
CA ASN A 641 5.28 -12.71 45.02
C ASN A 641 6.17 -13.38 46.07
N TYR A 642 7.33 -13.87 45.64
CA TYR A 642 8.35 -14.46 46.51
C TYR A 642 9.74 -14.17 45.96
N ARG A 643 10.77 -14.22 46.81
CA ARG A 643 12.15 -14.00 46.37
C ARG A 643 12.69 -15.24 45.66
N MET A 644 13.39 -15.00 44.55
CA MET A 644 13.82 -16.04 43.60
C MET A 644 15.33 -16.23 43.53
N ALA A 645 15.75 -17.42 43.12
CA ALA A 645 17.12 -17.76 42.80
C ALA A 645 17.57 -17.05 41.50
N PRO A 646 18.88 -16.81 41.29
CA PRO A 646 20.01 -17.18 42.14
C PRO A 646 20.25 -16.23 43.33
N GLN A 647 19.54 -15.12 43.44
CA GLN A 647 19.78 -14.14 44.51
C GLN A 647 19.34 -14.66 45.88
N PHE A 648 18.26 -15.44 45.89
CA PHE A 648 17.69 -16.01 47.11
C PHE A 648 17.45 -17.51 46.89
N LEU A 649 18.27 -18.32 47.54
CA LEU A 649 18.29 -19.77 47.38
C LEU A 649 17.27 -20.45 48.30
N TYR A 650 17.08 -21.75 48.14
CA TYR A 650 16.28 -22.55 49.06
C TYR A 650 16.73 -22.34 50.53
N PRO A 651 15.81 -22.21 51.51
CA PRO A 651 14.35 -22.29 51.41
C PRO A 651 13.65 -20.92 51.32
N THR A 652 14.32 -19.87 50.84
CA THR A 652 13.80 -18.48 50.93
C THR A 652 12.41 -18.32 50.31
N ALA A 653 12.22 -18.78 49.07
CA ALA A 653 10.92 -18.69 48.37
C ALA A 653 9.80 -19.42 49.13
N LEU A 654 10.10 -20.60 49.70
CA LEU A 654 9.14 -21.40 50.47
C LEU A 654 8.70 -20.67 51.75
N ASN A 655 9.65 -20.05 52.44
CA ASN A 655 9.39 -19.23 53.63
C ASN A 655 8.58 -17.97 53.29
N ASP A 656 8.91 -17.29 52.19
CA ASP A 656 8.16 -16.12 51.72
C ASP A 656 6.68 -16.45 51.46
N CYS A 657 6.41 -17.61 50.83
CA CYS A 657 5.06 -18.11 50.60
C CYS A 657 4.32 -18.41 51.92
N PHE A 658 5.01 -18.94 52.92
CA PHE A 658 4.44 -19.18 54.25
C PHE A 658 4.15 -17.87 55.00
N ASP A 659 5.08 -16.91 54.95
CA ASP A 659 4.97 -15.63 55.65
C ASP A 659 3.81 -14.80 55.10
N ILE A 660 3.59 -14.80 53.78
CA ILE A 660 2.43 -14.08 53.18
C ILE A 660 1.10 -14.76 53.54
N TYR A 661 1.06 -16.09 53.68
CA TYR A 661 -0.12 -16.78 54.16
C TYR A 661 -0.48 -16.36 55.60
N GLN A 662 0.51 -16.35 56.50
CA GLN A 662 0.31 -15.90 57.88
C GLN A 662 -0.14 -14.43 57.92
N TYR A 663 0.46 -13.58 57.08
CA TYR A 663 0.05 -12.20 56.93
C TYR A 663 -1.43 -12.08 56.52
N VAL A 664 -1.85 -12.83 55.50
CA VAL A 664 -3.24 -12.82 55.01
C VAL A 664 -4.21 -13.27 56.11
N LEU A 665 -3.96 -14.38 56.81
CA LEU A 665 -4.83 -14.83 57.90
C LEU A 665 -5.04 -13.73 58.95
N LYS A 666 -3.95 -13.08 59.36
CA LYS A 666 -3.96 -12.06 60.40
C LYS A 666 -4.60 -10.75 59.94
N HIS A 667 -4.20 -10.22 58.78
CA HIS A 667 -4.56 -8.88 58.33
C HIS A 667 -5.91 -8.84 57.60
N GLU A 668 -6.28 -9.92 56.90
CA GLU A 668 -7.61 -10.05 56.28
C GLU A 668 -8.65 -10.59 57.27
N ASN A 669 -8.21 -10.99 58.48
CA ASN A 669 -9.02 -11.63 59.51
C ASN A 669 -9.86 -12.77 58.92
N ILE A 670 -9.19 -13.67 58.20
CA ILE A 670 -9.82 -14.81 57.52
C ILE A 670 -9.36 -16.12 58.15
N SER A 671 -10.30 -17.05 58.27
CA SER A 671 -10.05 -18.38 58.85
C SER A 671 -9.33 -19.29 57.84
N PRO A 672 -8.40 -20.16 58.26
CA PRO A 672 -7.70 -21.11 57.37
C PRO A 672 -8.62 -21.96 56.49
N ASP A 673 -9.78 -22.39 57.02
CA ASP A 673 -10.80 -23.16 56.31
C ASP A 673 -11.57 -22.36 55.24
N HIS A 674 -11.27 -21.06 55.08
CA HIS A 674 -11.73 -20.20 54.00
C HIS A 674 -10.59 -19.82 53.02
N VAL A 675 -9.38 -20.36 53.21
CA VAL A 675 -8.23 -20.12 52.35
C VAL A 675 -7.95 -21.35 51.48
N VAL A 676 -7.70 -21.12 50.20
CA VAL A 676 -7.25 -22.12 49.24
C VAL A 676 -5.83 -21.78 48.81
N PHE A 677 -4.93 -22.75 48.84
CA PHE A 677 -3.63 -22.60 48.18
C PHE A 677 -3.77 -22.94 46.71
N SER A 678 -3.07 -22.20 45.86
CA SER A 678 -2.97 -22.47 44.44
C SER A 678 -1.55 -22.20 43.99
N GLY A 679 -1.09 -22.97 43.01
CA GLY A 679 0.15 -22.66 42.32
C GLY A 679 0.35 -23.56 41.11
N ASP A 680 1.27 -23.15 40.26
CA ASP A 680 1.71 -23.85 39.06
C ASP A 680 3.21 -24.16 39.17
N SER A 681 3.64 -25.30 38.63
CA SER A 681 5.05 -25.68 38.53
C SER A 681 5.78 -25.60 39.90
N ALA A 682 6.76 -24.71 40.05
CA ALA A 682 7.44 -24.43 41.31
C ALA A 682 6.51 -23.88 42.41
N GLY A 683 5.52 -23.05 42.07
CA GLY A 683 4.53 -22.54 43.02
C GLY A 683 3.55 -23.60 43.50
N ALA A 684 3.22 -24.58 42.63
CA ALA A 684 2.44 -25.76 42.99
C ALA A 684 3.19 -26.65 44.00
N GLU A 685 4.49 -26.82 43.79
CA GLU A 685 5.38 -27.49 44.73
C GLU A 685 5.38 -26.77 46.09
N MET A 686 5.62 -25.46 46.12
CA MET A 686 5.66 -24.69 47.36
C MET A 686 4.32 -24.67 48.10
N SER A 687 3.20 -24.68 47.37
CA SER A 687 1.86 -24.84 47.95
C SER A 687 1.75 -26.13 48.75
N MET A 688 2.19 -27.24 48.15
CA MET A 688 2.13 -28.56 48.76
C MET A 688 3.14 -28.72 49.90
N THR A 689 4.37 -28.25 49.73
CA THR A 689 5.40 -28.32 50.76
C THR A 689 5.04 -27.47 51.99
N ASN A 690 4.41 -26.31 51.80
CA ASN A 690 3.85 -25.55 52.93
C ASN A 690 2.66 -26.25 53.61
N CYS A 691 1.85 -27.03 52.88
CA CYS A 691 0.85 -27.90 53.53
C CYS A 691 1.52 -28.99 54.39
N MET A 692 2.63 -29.59 53.92
CA MET A 692 3.40 -30.55 54.70
C MET A 692 4.03 -29.93 55.95
N ARG A 693 4.52 -28.69 55.84
CA ARG A 693 5.00 -27.88 56.97
C ARG A 693 3.89 -27.61 57.97
N LEU A 694 2.73 -27.12 57.52
CA LEU A 694 1.56 -26.84 58.36
C LEU A 694 1.07 -28.09 59.09
N ARG A 695 0.95 -29.23 58.41
CA ARG A 695 0.61 -30.51 59.06
C ARG A 695 1.55 -30.84 60.23
N LYS A 696 2.85 -30.53 60.12
CA LYS A 696 3.83 -30.83 61.17
C LYS A 696 3.83 -29.79 62.29
N GLU A 697 3.74 -28.51 61.95
CA GLU A 697 3.99 -27.39 62.86
C GLU A 697 2.71 -26.75 63.42
N SER A 698 1.64 -26.69 62.63
CA SER A 698 0.37 -26.02 62.97
C SER A 698 -0.81 -26.60 62.17
N PRO A 699 -1.26 -27.83 62.49
CA PRO A 699 -2.29 -28.55 61.72
C PRO A 699 -3.61 -27.78 61.58
N GLU A 700 -3.95 -26.97 62.57
CA GLU A 700 -5.15 -26.11 62.61
C GLU A 700 -5.11 -24.96 61.61
N LEU A 701 -3.94 -24.63 61.07
CA LEU A 701 -3.73 -23.59 60.07
C LEU A 701 -3.68 -24.14 58.65
N GLN A 702 -4.04 -25.41 58.40
CA GLN A 702 -4.10 -25.92 57.04
C GLN A 702 -5.21 -25.24 56.20
N PRO A 703 -4.96 -24.94 54.91
CA PRO A 703 -5.98 -24.39 54.02
C PRO A 703 -7.08 -25.44 53.75
N VAL A 704 -8.24 -25.00 53.27
CA VAL A 704 -9.36 -25.91 52.95
C VAL A 704 -9.06 -26.87 51.80
N ALA A 705 -8.19 -26.46 50.88
CA ALA A 705 -7.74 -27.24 49.73
C ALA A 705 -6.47 -26.61 49.13
N ALA A 706 -5.73 -27.40 48.34
CA ALA A 706 -4.63 -26.94 47.50
C ALA A 706 -4.85 -27.32 46.03
N LEU A 707 -4.61 -26.36 45.13
CA LEU A 707 -4.64 -26.52 43.67
C LEU A 707 -3.23 -26.50 43.11
N CYS A 708 -2.71 -27.66 42.76
CA CYS A 708 -1.34 -27.83 42.30
C CYS A 708 -1.31 -28.22 40.82
N TYR A 709 -0.97 -27.25 39.96
CA TYR A 709 -0.86 -27.44 38.51
C TYR A 709 0.58 -27.78 38.12
N SER A 710 0.78 -28.90 37.41
CA SER A 710 2.07 -29.43 36.96
C SER A 710 3.21 -29.35 38.02
N PRO A 711 3.02 -29.76 39.29
CA PRO A 711 4.07 -29.63 40.30
C PRO A 711 5.27 -30.52 39.99
N VAL A 712 6.47 -30.01 40.30
CA VAL A 712 7.66 -30.85 40.47
C VAL A 712 7.61 -31.49 41.85
N VAL A 713 7.77 -32.82 41.92
CA VAL A 713 7.62 -33.56 43.19
C VAL A 713 8.84 -34.41 43.53
N ASP A 714 9.73 -34.61 42.57
CA ASP A 714 10.99 -35.33 42.72
C ASP A 714 12.13 -34.50 42.11
N PHE A 715 12.96 -33.90 42.97
CA PHE A 715 14.07 -33.02 42.56
C PHE A 715 15.34 -33.83 42.24
N SER A 716 15.32 -35.15 42.51
CA SER A 716 16.45 -36.03 42.22
C SER A 716 16.45 -36.57 40.79
N GLU A 717 15.30 -36.52 40.12
CA GLU A 717 15.14 -37.03 38.77
C GLU A 717 15.68 -36.03 37.74
N THR A 718 16.69 -36.49 37.00
CA THR A 718 17.20 -35.83 35.80
C THR A 718 16.84 -36.70 34.60
N ASP A 719 16.10 -36.16 33.63
CA ASP A 719 15.75 -36.87 32.40
C ASP A 719 16.32 -36.15 31.16
N ASN A 720 16.49 -36.89 30.07
CA ASN A 720 16.91 -36.34 28.80
C ASN A 720 15.69 -35.87 27.97
N ASP A 721 15.94 -35.05 26.96
CA ASP A 721 14.90 -34.46 26.13
C ASP A 721 14.25 -35.44 25.12
N GLU A 722 14.73 -36.68 25.01
CA GLU A 722 14.27 -37.66 24.01
C GLU A 722 12.86 -38.17 24.30
N LYS A 723 12.53 -38.38 25.58
CA LYS A 723 11.21 -38.87 26.01
C LYS A 723 10.12 -37.80 25.94
N THR A 724 10.51 -36.52 26.03
CA THR A 724 9.57 -35.40 26.03
C THR A 724 9.93 -34.37 24.96
N PRO A 725 9.90 -34.75 23.66
CA PRO A 725 10.41 -33.93 22.56
C PRO A 725 9.61 -32.64 22.32
N TYR A 726 8.42 -32.53 22.91
CA TYR A 726 7.51 -31.40 22.78
C TYR A 726 7.41 -30.53 24.04
N CYS A 727 7.89 -31.00 25.19
CA CYS A 727 7.76 -30.28 26.46
C CYS A 727 8.51 -28.95 26.44
N ILE A 728 7.91 -27.88 26.95
CA ILE A 728 8.61 -26.59 27.07
C ILE A 728 9.81 -26.67 28.00
N LEU A 729 9.76 -27.52 29.04
CA LEU A 729 10.83 -27.70 30.01
C LEU A 729 11.93 -28.60 29.44
N ALA A 730 12.81 -28.00 28.63
CA ALA A 730 14.03 -28.67 28.19
C ALA A 730 14.91 -29.03 29.40
N ALA A 731 15.65 -30.14 29.32
CA ALA A 731 16.51 -30.62 30.41
C ALA A 731 17.50 -29.55 30.86
N ASN A 732 18.12 -28.86 29.90
CA ASN A 732 19.08 -27.78 30.13
C ASN A 732 18.48 -26.58 30.88
N PHE A 733 17.15 -26.41 30.91
CA PHE A 733 16.50 -25.38 31.71
C PHE A 733 16.05 -25.93 33.07
N ALA A 734 15.26 -27.01 33.09
CA ALA A 734 14.68 -27.57 34.30
C ALA A 734 15.75 -27.99 35.33
N ASP A 735 16.79 -28.70 34.88
CA ASP A 735 17.83 -29.20 35.77
C ASP A 735 18.68 -28.05 36.33
N ASN A 736 18.98 -27.04 35.51
CA ASN A 736 19.74 -25.88 35.96
C ASN A 736 18.96 -24.97 36.91
N CYS A 737 17.63 -24.90 36.80
CA CYS A 737 16.77 -24.24 37.79
C CYS A 737 16.91 -24.92 39.16
N LEU A 738 16.81 -26.25 39.22
CA LEU A 738 16.94 -26.99 40.48
C LEU A 738 18.37 -26.92 41.05
N VAL A 739 19.39 -27.05 40.21
CA VAL A 739 20.80 -26.88 40.63
C VAL A 739 21.04 -25.48 41.19
N THR A 740 20.47 -24.45 40.56
CA THR A 740 20.61 -23.06 41.02
C THR A 740 19.87 -22.83 42.32
N TYR A 741 18.62 -23.28 42.43
CA TYR A 741 17.79 -23.11 43.63
C TYR A 741 18.36 -23.84 44.85
N LEU A 742 18.89 -25.05 44.67
CA LEU A 742 19.45 -25.89 45.72
C LEU A 742 20.97 -25.75 45.89
N ARG A 743 21.58 -24.67 45.41
CA ARG A 743 23.05 -24.52 45.37
C ARG A 743 23.72 -24.65 46.74
N ASP A 744 23.05 -24.19 47.80
CA ASP A 744 23.57 -24.23 49.17
C ASP A 744 23.14 -25.48 49.97
N VAL A 745 22.25 -26.30 49.40
CA VAL A 745 21.79 -27.55 50.03
C VAL A 745 22.77 -28.68 49.73
N THR A 746 23.79 -28.77 50.57
CA THR A 746 24.91 -29.71 50.41
C THR A 746 24.76 -31.00 51.21
N ASP A 747 23.95 -31.00 52.28
CA ASP A 747 23.67 -32.20 53.05
C ASP A 747 22.80 -33.18 52.24
N PRO A 748 23.21 -34.45 52.07
CA PRO A 748 22.47 -35.41 51.25
C PRO A 748 21.05 -35.70 51.75
N GLU A 749 20.83 -35.75 53.06
CA GLU A 749 19.50 -36.02 53.60
C GLU A 749 18.60 -34.79 53.49
N GLU A 750 19.11 -33.59 53.76
CA GLU A 750 18.40 -32.34 53.51
C GLU A 750 18.01 -32.24 52.03
N ARG A 751 18.96 -32.52 51.13
CA ARG A 751 18.74 -32.52 49.67
C ARG A 751 17.72 -33.57 49.23
N ARG A 752 17.67 -34.74 49.87
CA ARG A 752 16.62 -35.74 49.62
C ARG A 752 15.26 -35.24 50.10
N LEU A 753 15.23 -34.60 51.27
CA LEU A 753 14.00 -34.14 51.91
C LEU A 753 13.42 -32.85 51.31
N VAL A 754 14.09 -32.18 50.36
CA VAL A 754 13.44 -31.07 49.62
C VAL A 754 12.35 -31.56 48.66
N SER A 755 12.38 -32.84 48.25
CA SER A 755 11.41 -33.38 47.30
C SER A 755 10.12 -33.81 48.01
N PRO A 756 8.94 -33.28 47.62
CA PRO A 756 7.66 -33.66 48.22
C PRO A 756 7.39 -35.17 48.22
N ILE A 757 7.83 -35.89 47.19
CA ILE A 757 7.63 -37.35 47.08
C ILE A 757 8.26 -38.13 48.24
N ASN A 758 9.25 -37.56 48.94
CA ASN A 758 9.96 -38.21 50.04
C ASN A 758 9.30 -38.02 51.42
N HIS A 759 8.17 -37.31 51.50
CA HIS A 759 7.40 -37.08 52.74
C HIS A 759 6.11 -37.88 52.76
N SER A 760 5.58 -38.22 53.94
CA SER A 760 4.22 -38.80 54.00
C SER A 760 3.20 -37.82 53.40
N LEU A 761 2.18 -38.37 52.75
CA LEU A 761 1.07 -37.63 52.13
C LEU A 761 -0.21 -37.67 52.97
N LYS A 762 -0.18 -38.36 54.12
CA LYS A 762 -1.27 -38.41 55.09
C LYS A 762 -1.50 -37.05 55.76
N ASP A 763 -2.74 -36.82 56.15
CA ASP A 763 -3.21 -35.68 56.94
C ASP A 763 -2.92 -34.30 56.32
N LEU A 764 -2.72 -34.28 54.99
CA LEU A 764 -2.66 -33.08 54.17
C LEU A 764 -4.09 -32.62 53.82
N PRO A 765 -4.29 -31.34 53.45
CA PRO A 765 -5.62 -30.90 53.03
C PRO A 765 -5.95 -31.55 51.68
N PRO A 766 -7.20 -31.51 51.23
CA PRO A 766 -7.54 -31.97 49.90
C PRO A 766 -6.66 -31.33 48.82
N ILE A 767 -5.98 -32.13 47.98
CA ILE A 767 -5.08 -31.64 46.93
C ILE A 767 -5.61 -32.04 45.54
N PHE A 768 -5.71 -31.06 44.66
CA PHE A 768 -5.89 -31.27 43.23
C PHE A 768 -4.52 -31.25 42.54
N LEU A 769 -4.24 -32.28 41.75
CA LEU A 769 -3.00 -32.44 41.01
C LEU A 769 -3.32 -32.51 39.52
N GLN A 770 -2.69 -31.68 38.70
CA GLN A 770 -2.89 -31.67 37.25
C GLN A 770 -1.57 -31.84 36.52
N TRP A 771 -1.55 -32.69 35.49
CA TRP A 771 -0.39 -32.92 34.63
C TRP A 771 -0.84 -33.13 33.17
N GLY A 772 -0.02 -32.73 32.21
CA GLY A 772 -0.19 -33.01 30.78
C GLY A 772 0.65 -34.22 30.33
N THR A 773 0.12 -35.05 29.43
CA THR A 773 0.80 -36.30 29.02
C THR A 773 2.10 -36.09 28.23
N LEU A 774 2.36 -34.89 27.72
CA LEU A 774 3.58 -34.56 26.98
C LEU A 774 4.63 -33.81 27.81
N GLU A 775 4.41 -33.65 29.12
CA GLU A 775 5.30 -32.89 29.98
C GLU A 775 6.35 -33.75 30.69
N ARG A 776 7.43 -33.11 31.13
CA ARG A 776 8.57 -33.76 31.80
C ARG A 776 8.20 -34.45 33.13
N PHE A 777 7.27 -33.87 33.88
CA PHE A 777 6.91 -34.35 35.22
C PHE A 777 5.73 -35.32 35.24
N TYR A 778 5.19 -35.71 34.08
CA TYR A 778 4.05 -36.61 34.00
C TYR A 778 4.28 -37.94 34.75
N GLU A 779 5.44 -38.58 34.55
CA GLU A 779 5.78 -39.82 35.24
C GLU A 779 5.96 -39.61 36.75
N GLN A 780 6.48 -38.45 37.18
CA GLN A 780 6.53 -38.10 38.61
C GLN A 780 5.13 -38.08 39.21
N GLY A 781 4.17 -37.47 38.51
CA GLY A 781 2.79 -37.39 38.95
C GLY A 781 2.13 -38.75 39.14
N LEU A 782 2.37 -39.69 38.22
CA LEU A 782 1.89 -41.07 38.35
C LEU A 782 2.49 -41.76 39.60
N ARG A 783 3.80 -41.62 39.83
CA ARG A 783 4.46 -42.19 41.01
C ARG A 783 3.97 -41.54 42.30
N PHE A 784 3.77 -40.23 42.30
CA PHE A 784 3.29 -39.47 43.45
C PHE A 784 1.86 -39.87 43.83
N LYS A 785 0.97 -40.02 42.85
CA LYS A 785 -0.40 -40.50 43.08
C LYS A 785 -0.43 -41.95 43.56
N ALA A 786 0.37 -42.84 42.96
CA ALA A 786 0.48 -44.22 43.41
C ALA A 786 0.96 -44.31 44.86
N LYS A 787 1.89 -43.44 45.27
CA LYS A 787 2.33 -43.33 46.65
C LYS A 787 1.20 -42.85 47.58
N ALA A 788 0.43 -41.85 47.18
CA ALA A 788 -0.74 -41.40 47.93
C ALA A 788 -1.74 -42.54 48.16
N ASP A 789 -2.02 -43.34 47.13
CA ASP A 789 -2.91 -44.50 47.21
C ASP A 789 -2.36 -45.59 48.14
N ALA A 790 -1.06 -45.89 48.05
CA ALA A 790 -0.40 -46.84 48.93
C ALA A 790 -0.39 -46.39 50.41
N GLU A 791 -0.36 -45.08 50.66
CA GLU A 791 -0.51 -44.51 51.99
C GLU A 791 -1.96 -44.42 52.47
N GLY A 792 -2.95 -44.74 51.62
CA GLY A 792 -4.37 -44.68 51.96
C GLY A 792 -4.96 -43.27 51.93
N VAL A 793 -4.36 -42.35 51.18
CA VAL A 793 -4.81 -40.96 51.04
C VAL A 793 -5.97 -40.88 50.05
N THR A 794 -7.15 -40.46 50.51
CA THR A 794 -8.38 -40.44 49.68
C THR A 794 -8.79 -39.05 49.21
N ASN A 795 -8.10 -38.00 49.63
CA ASN A 795 -8.42 -36.60 49.34
C ASN A 795 -7.47 -35.97 48.31
N MET A 796 -6.78 -36.77 47.50
CA MET A 796 -5.98 -36.31 46.37
C MET A 796 -6.61 -36.71 45.04
N GLU A 797 -6.91 -35.73 44.18
CA GLU A 797 -7.50 -35.95 42.86
C GLU A 797 -6.48 -35.66 41.76
N LEU A 798 -6.35 -36.59 40.82
CA LEU A 798 -5.43 -36.49 39.68
C LEU A 798 -6.21 -36.17 38.41
N ASP A 799 -5.83 -35.09 37.73
CA ASP A 799 -6.35 -34.67 36.43
C ASP A 799 -5.25 -34.74 35.37
N ILE A 800 -5.47 -35.52 34.32
CA ILE A 800 -4.51 -35.72 33.22
C ILE A 800 -5.04 -35.09 31.95
N LEU A 801 -4.25 -34.20 31.36
CA LEU A 801 -4.57 -33.50 30.13
C LEU A 801 -3.84 -34.16 28.94
N GLU A 802 -4.60 -34.86 28.11
CA GLU A 802 -4.07 -35.60 26.96
C GLU A 802 -3.48 -34.69 25.89
N ASN A 803 -2.30 -35.05 25.36
CA ASN A 803 -1.52 -34.30 24.38
C ASN A 803 -1.17 -32.86 24.82
N ILE A 804 -1.12 -32.57 26.11
CA ILE A 804 -0.80 -31.24 26.64
C ILE A 804 0.60 -31.23 27.27
N VAL A 805 1.34 -30.14 27.08
CA VAL A 805 2.68 -29.95 27.66
C VAL A 805 2.61 -29.29 29.04
N HIS A 806 3.79 -29.09 29.64
CA HIS A 806 3.95 -28.51 30.96
C HIS A 806 3.17 -27.22 31.13
N ASP A 807 2.41 -27.16 32.23
CA ASP A 807 1.78 -25.96 32.75
C ASP A 807 0.86 -25.22 31.75
N PRO A 808 -0.22 -25.89 31.31
CA PRO A 808 -1.13 -25.30 30.35
C PRO A 808 -1.92 -24.12 30.91
N VAL A 809 -1.98 -23.96 32.24
CA VAL A 809 -2.79 -22.94 32.92
C VAL A 809 -2.07 -21.60 33.06
N MET A 810 -0.73 -21.59 33.02
CA MET A 810 0.09 -20.37 32.93
C MET A 810 -0.16 -19.59 31.63
N PHE A 811 -0.60 -20.27 30.57
CA PHE A 811 -0.84 -19.66 29.27
C PHE A 811 -2.24 -19.03 29.18
N PRO A 812 -2.40 -17.89 28.47
CA PRO A 812 -3.71 -17.33 28.17
C PRO A 812 -4.65 -18.35 27.52
N THR A 813 -5.95 -18.29 27.82
CA THR A 813 -6.95 -19.23 27.26
C THR A 813 -7.09 -19.11 25.75
N ALA A 814 -6.67 -17.99 25.16
CA ALA A 814 -6.60 -17.80 23.71
C ALA A 814 -5.41 -18.55 23.06
N VAL A 815 -4.40 -18.92 23.86
CA VAL A 815 -3.20 -19.63 23.40
C VAL A 815 -3.30 -21.11 23.77
N SER A 816 -3.55 -21.44 25.04
CA SER A 816 -3.60 -22.81 25.51
C SER A 816 -5.00 -23.41 25.35
N PRO A 817 -5.14 -24.51 24.58
CA PRO A 817 -6.43 -25.16 24.35
C PRO A 817 -6.99 -25.85 25.60
N ALA A 818 -6.15 -26.08 26.62
CA ALA A 818 -6.51 -26.80 27.83
C ALA A 818 -6.62 -25.92 29.08
N ALA A 819 -6.11 -24.69 29.06
CA ALA A 819 -6.10 -23.79 30.22
C ALA A 819 -7.47 -23.66 30.88
N GLU A 820 -8.50 -23.29 30.10
CA GLU A 820 -9.82 -23.04 30.66
C GLU A 820 -10.44 -24.28 31.30
N LYS A 821 -10.28 -25.43 30.65
CA LYS A 821 -10.78 -26.72 31.13
C LYS A 821 -10.03 -27.16 32.39
N GLY A 822 -8.71 -27.04 32.40
CA GLY A 822 -7.88 -27.40 33.54
C GLY A 822 -8.19 -26.55 34.78
N ILE A 823 -8.39 -25.25 34.61
CA ILE A 823 -8.80 -24.35 35.69
C ILE A 823 -10.20 -24.71 36.20
N HIS A 824 -11.13 -25.04 35.29
CA HIS A 824 -12.48 -25.46 35.67
C HIS A 824 -12.47 -26.72 36.56
N HIS A 825 -11.71 -27.75 36.19
CA HIS A 825 -11.60 -28.97 37.00
C HIS A 825 -11.09 -28.69 38.42
N GLY A 826 -10.04 -27.87 38.57
CA GLY A 826 -9.55 -27.44 39.89
C GLY A 826 -10.60 -26.65 40.68
N CYS A 827 -11.34 -25.74 40.03
CA CYS A 827 -12.43 -25.01 40.68
C CYS A 827 -13.56 -25.94 41.13
N GLU A 828 -13.92 -26.97 40.35
CA GLU A 828 -14.92 -27.96 40.73
C GLU A 828 -14.48 -28.79 41.94
N PHE A 829 -13.21 -29.22 41.94
CA PHE A 829 -12.60 -29.89 43.09
C PHE A 829 -12.71 -29.02 44.35
N THR A 830 -12.23 -27.79 44.28
CA THR A 830 -12.20 -26.87 45.43
C THR A 830 -13.60 -26.53 45.93
N ALA A 831 -14.55 -26.30 45.01
CA ALA A 831 -15.93 -26.00 45.37
C ALA A 831 -16.60 -27.11 46.20
N ARG A 832 -16.26 -28.39 45.96
CA ARG A 832 -16.79 -29.52 46.76
C ARG A 832 -16.42 -29.40 48.24
N TYR A 833 -15.22 -28.94 48.55
CA TYR A 833 -14.74 -28.83 49.93
C TYR A 833 -15.17 -27.51 50.59
N LEU A 834 -15.08 -26.40 49.86
CA LEU A 834 -15.61 -25.11 50.33
C LEU A 834 -17.10 -25.18 50.65
N ALA A 835 -17.90 -25.85 49.81
CA ALA A 835 -19.34 -25.96 50.05
C ALA A 835 -19.66 -26.64 51.40
N ARG A 836 -18.85 -27.60 51.85
CA ARG A 836 -19.02 -28.27 53.15
C ARG A 836 -18.76 -27.30 54.30
N VAL A 837 -17.66 -26.56 54.24
CA VAL A 837 -17.27 -25.58 55.27
C VAL A 837 -18.29 -24.44 55.36
N LEU A 838 -18.60 -23.82 54.23
CA LEU A 838 -19.49 -22.66 54.17
C LEU A 838 -20.92 -23.01 54.60
N SER A 839 -21.42 -24.20 54.22
CA SER A 839 -22.76 -24.67 54.61
C SER A 839 -22.86 -25.06 56.09
N ALA A 840 -21.81 -25.66 56.67
CA ALA A 840 -21.79 -26.02 58.09
C ALA A 840 -21.89 -24.78 58.99
N LYS A 841 -21.17 -23.71 58.62
CA LYS A 841 -21.20 -22.43 59.33
C LYS A 841 -22.54 -21.69 59.16
N ALA A 842 -23.15 -21.76 57.98
CA ALA A 842 -24.50 -21.22 57.75
C ALA A 842 -25.58 -21.92 58.60
N LYS A 843 -25.40 -23.21 58.93
CA LYS A 843 -26.26 -23.94 59.85
C LYS A 843 -25.98 -23.64 61.33
N ALA A 844 -24.77 -23.24 61.69
CA ALA A 844 -24.41 -22.85 63.07
C ALA A 844 -24.79 -21.40 63.43
N LEU A 845 -24.99 -20.55 62.42
CA LEU A 845 -25.42 -19.14 62.56
C LEU A 845 -26.95 -18.95 62.48
N ARG A 846 -27.69 -20.00 62.11
CA ARG A 846 -29.17 -20.08 62.19
C ARG A 846 -29.56 -20.82 63.46
#